data_AF-A0A1V6FIN2-F1
#
_entry.id   AF-A0A1V6FIN2-F1
#
_cell.length_a   1.000
_cell.length_b   1.000
_cell.length_c   1.000
_cell.angle_alpha   90.00
_cell.angle_beta   90.00
_cell.angle_gamma   90.00
#
_symmetry.space_group_name_H-M   'P 1'
#
loop_
_entity.id
_entity.type
_entity.pdbx_description
1 polymer ?
#
loop_
_entity_poly.entity_id
_entity_poly.type
_entity_poly.pdbx_seq_one_letter_code
_entity_poly.pdbx_strand_id
1 'polypeptide(L)'
;MSKATPIQPWKKVCTLRKEIRERALKPEDFAVDLYLIVNRPPSGGPFYCDPDQFFATTYATENLRKFCVGVLARLTGRPDGVSLVNIAQTFGGGKTHGLATAYYLSSLGTALPKQHPAVAEILAAAKMSDAPLARIAAVSFDKVDWKGGGLVKSPSGEERRFRMPWNLIAWQLLGQRGIDILQRAEDEQDYYEPPAQPLWDTLLKEVEQTGVGALILLDEFLMWAHGAASPDPDSMRVDKGPVWHDRLKNFFQNLSQATAQSGRSCLVVSLLATDPAKNDETGRDIIARCNAGLNRQAEVQTPVDKGDFAELLRRRMFEKFPKGTAECDKHVTAFWHRMQAVEPARAKIPDSKKEMMDAYPFHPDLLNRLFGKWSGLRQFQRTRGILQTFAWALREAEGWDESPLVSTQVFLGKPEAGDPLSPALEKLANDAMNSVDEVNKPQWPGNLRTELPRALAAQKTTTLNGREVEAACAAAFVFSQPIGEQAELGELRWLLGATCDIPAMLNTGLLEWARTSWYLSECESTDPASGLPRYWRMGPKPNLNQMHDTYKRGALKTARAKFDDLVKQCRPLLDGYDEGVKAHLLPPSPDKVQDDATFRIVILGSSFAGVPGGPAKPEVVDYLRTHASPSDTREHQNNLLIVTPSAAGLLQAEQAIASWMAWGEIRSSDAFKDLEAEQKDTVKRREKDAQKDALTFVKNAFELVIHIDSSGSVQQKKFTMGSEPLYATLAQDKDLRMYRQKINPETILPGGPYCKWPAGDSSVKVSSAYDAFGRYPEMPKLVNPQVVVNTVEEAVRRGLVALRYMPPGGGEEWFWHCPIEGVVEWADYSEMWLPAKATLTKVHPSAVLPAAMQGLWPTGETPAKLSEVCAWFDGTHAFDELVQPGYPPEKRAIPKADYKVVHQAVAAAVGRGELWLIFGNDSVLGEKPTDLQLDADASLYRAPTRLRAMDLLPGALAAAWGGTPTTTTVGKLYAELKSQRGKPWATKQFIEVVNEAVNQGVLARVAAGPEFTSVTADSERELKLPAAGTPVPPPPPPPSGAKETSEAALNLAQLQDFVEEGAPALTKLLAGATPEFAVRVRIKGKTPGTLAAANEVLKKIDSNWRFAE
;
A
#
# COMPACT_ATOMS: atom_id res chain seq x y z
N MET A 1 5.90 -38.95 24.24
CA MET A 1 6.21 -37.50 24.15
C MET A 1 7.24 -37.20 25.22
N SER A 2 8.52 -36.98 24.87
CA SER A 2 9.50 -36.52 25.86
C SER A 2 9.05 -35.14 26.36
N LYS A 3 9.09 -34.91 27.67
CA LYS A 3 8.82 -33.59 28.25
C LYS A 3 9.76 -32.59 27.56
N ALA A 4 9.21 -31.58 26.89
CA ALA A 4 10.00 -30.54 26.26
C ALA A 4 10.93 -29.92 27.31
N THR A 5 12.23 -29.89 27.01
CA THR A 5 13.22 -29.25 27.89
C THR A 5 12.86 -27.78 28.03
N PRO A 6 12.65 -27.24 29.25
CA PRO A 6 12.29 -25.84 29.43
C PRO A 6 13.41 -24.94 28.93
N ILE A 7 13.06 -23.88 28.19
CA ILE A 7 14.01 -22.85 27.75
C ILE A 7 14.48 -22.08 28.98
N GLN A 8 15.79 -22.12 29.23
CA GLN A 8 16.41 -21.39 30.34
C GLN A 8 17.18 -20.18 29.82
N PRO A 9 17.10 -19.01 30.50
CA PRO A 9 17.91 -17.86 30.17
C PRO A 9 19.39 -18.15 30.42
N TRP A 10 20.28 -17.52 29.64
CA TRP A 10 21.73 -17.75 29.73
C TRP A 10 22.27 -17.53 31.14
N LYS A 11 21.71 -16.56 31.89
CA LYS A 11 22.11 -16.27 33.27
C LYS A 11 21.80 -17.37 34.29
N LYS A 12 20.85 -18.28 33.99
CA LYS A 12 20.57 -19.46 34.84
C LYS A 12 21.48 -20.63 34.49
N VAL A 13 22.07 -20.63 33.30
CA VAL A 13 22.92 -21.70 32.77
C VAL A 13 24.40 -21.38 32.98
N CYS A 14 24.77 -20.10 32.96
CA CYS A 14 26.13 -19.61 33.10
C CYS A 14 26.28 -18.71 34.34
N THR A 15 27.39 -18.82 35.06
CA THR A 15 27.73 -17.95 36.19
C THR A 15 28.90 -17.07 35.81
N LEU A 16 28.69 -15.74 35.83
CA LEU A 16 29.76 -14.77 35.59
C LEU A 16 30.86 -14.90 36.63
N ARG A 17 32.11 -14.71 36.20
CA ARG A 17 33.25 -14.65 37.11
C ARG A 17 33.11 -13.46 38.07
N LYS A 18 33.62 -13.64 39.29
CA LYS A 18 33.54 -12.66 40.37
C LYS A 18 34.15 -11.31 39.98
N GLU A 19 35.28 -11.32 39.28
CA GLU A 19 36.01 -10.09 38.92
C GLU A 19 35.25 -9.23 37.91
N ILE A 20 34.45 -9.85 37.04
CA ILE A 20 33.55 -9.15 36.11
C ILE A 20 32.38 -8.54 36.86
N ARG A 21 31.75 -9.32 37.75
CA ARG A 21 30.58 -8.90 38.53
C ARG A 21 30.91 -7.73 39.47
N GLU A 22 32.06 -7.78 40.14
CA GLU A 22 32.48 -6.82 41.16
C GLU A 22 33.21 -5.58 40.61
N ARG A 23 33.30 -5.41 39.28
CA ARG A 23 34.03 -4.30 38.63
C ARG A 23 35.52 -4.24 39.02
N ALA A 24 36.12 -5.35 39.39
CA ALA A 24 37.52 -5.42 39.80
C ALA A 24 38.50 -5.38 38.60
N LEU A 25 38.02 -5.70 37.39
CA LEU A 25 38.86 -5.75 36.18
C LEU A 25 39.14 -4.35 35.62
N LYS A 26 40.41 -3.96 35.66
CA LYS A 26 40.93 -2.79 34.94
C LYS A 26 41.14 -3.14 33.47
N PRO A 27 41.13 -2.15 32.57
CA PRO A 27 41.47 -2.36 31.16
C PRO A 27 42.79 -3.12 30.96
N GLU A 28 43.77 -2.90 31.85
CA GLU A 28 45.11 -3.52 31.85
C GLU A 28 45.07 -5.03 32.10
N ASP A 29 44.06 -5.54 32.82
CA ASP A 29 43.93 -6.98 33.14
C ASP A 29 43.55 -7.84 31.93
N PHE A 30 43.13 -7.21 30.82
CA PHE A 30 42.79 -7.90 29.58
C PHE A 30 43.95 -8.02 28.59
N ALA A 31 45.09 -7.34 28.84
CA ALA A 31 46.25 -7.35 27.95
C ALA A 31 47.44 -8.01 28.65
N VAL A 32 47.90 -9.14 28.11
CA VAL A 32 49.14 -9.77 28.57
C VAL A 32 50.32 -8.88 28.15
N ASP A 33 51.17 -8.50 29.11
CA ASP A 33 52.39 -7.76 28.87
C ASP A 33 53.59 -8.65 29.22
N LEU A 34 54.38 -9.03 28.20
CA LEU A 34 55.54 -9.90 28.38
C LEU A 34 56.63 -9.23 29.24
N TYR A 35 56.78 -7.91 29.19
CA TYR A 35 57.75 -7.19 30.02
C TYR A 35 57.43 -7.33 31.51
N LEU A 36 56.15 -7.24 31.88
CA LEU A 36 55.71 -7.40 33.27
C LEU A 36 55.83 -8.85 33.76
N ILE A 37 55.71 -9.83 32.86
CA ILE A 37 55.94 -11.24 33.18
C ILE A 37 57.43 -11.50 33.47
N VAL A 38 58.30 -11.02 32.57
CA VAL A 38 59.76 -11.20 32.68
C VAL A 38 60.33 -10.44 33.88
N ASN A 39 59.83 -9.24 34.16
CA ASN A 39 60.33 -8.35 35.22
C ASN A 39 59.44 -8.32 36.47
N ARG A 40 58.65 -9.37 36.71
CA ARG A 40 57.68 -9.42 37.82
C ARG A 40 58.35 -9.10 39.16
N PRO A 41 57.88 -8.08 39.91
CA PRO A 41 58.41 -7.78 41.24
C PRO A 41 57.93 -8.81 42.28
N PRO A 42 58.69 -9.00 43.39
CA PRO A 42 58.31 -9.94 44.47
C PRO A 42 56.98 -9.61 45.14
N SER A 43 56.57 -8.34 45.11
CA SER A 43 55.30 -7.84 45.66
C SER A 43 54.05 -8.30 44.89
N GLY A 44 54.20 -9.03 43.79
CA GLY A 44 53.10 -9.41 42.89
C GLY A 44 52.94 -8.47 41.71
N GLY A 45 52.11 -8.85 40.74
CA GLY A 45 51.83 -8.09 39.52
C GLY A 45 50.37 -8.30 39.08
N PRO A 46 49.99 -7.82 37.88
CA PRO A 46 48.67 -8.10 37.30
C PRO A 46 48.32 -9.59 37.29
N PHE A 47 47.03 -9.92 37.18
CA PHE A 47 46.49 -11.29 37.27
C PHE A 47 47.26 -12.32 36.40
N TYR A 48 47.71 -11.93 35.21
CA TYR A 48 48.42 -12.83 34.28
C TYR A 48 49.92 -13.04 34.58
N CYS A 49 50.50 -12.29 35.53
CA CYS A 49 51.89 -12.49 35.98
C CYS A 49 52.03 -13.67 36.95
N ASP A 50 50.93 -14.19 37.48
CA ASP A 50 50.89 -15.43 38.25
C ASP A 50 50.64 -16.63 37.31
N PRO A 51 51.58 -17.59 37.21
CA PRO A 51 51.44 -18.74 36.31
C PRO A 51 50.14 -19.54 36.51
N ASP A 52 49.71 -19.75 37.76
CA ASP A 52 48.46 -20.47 38.05
C ASP A 52 47.25 -19.72 37.48
N GLN A 53 47.16 -18.41 37.73
CA GLN A 53 46.08 -17.56 37.23
C GLN A 53 46.11 -17.43 35.70
N PHE A 54 47.31 -17.34 35.12
CA PHE A 54 47.53 -17.32 33.68
C PHE A 54 46.94 -18.59 33.05
N PHE A 55 47.42 -19.78 33.43
CA PHE A 55 46.99 -21.04 32.84
C PHE A 55 45.55 -21.44 33.20
N ALA A 56 44.99 -20.94 34.31
CA ALA A 56 43.57 -21.10 34.63
C ALA A 56 42.63 -20.43 33.61
N THR A 57 43.12 -19.43 32.87
CA THR A 57 42.34 -18.70 31.84
C THR A 57 42.88 -18.91 30.43
N THR A 58 43.93 -19.70 30.26
CA THR A 58 44.48 -20.11 28.97
C THR A 58 43.64 -21.23 28.36
N TYR A 59 43.27 -21.07 27.09
CA TYR A 59 42.73 -22.14 26.27
C TYR A 59 43.83 -22.61 25.32
N ALA A 60 44.21 -23.89 25.41
CA ALA A 60 45.17 -24.49 24.52
C ALA A 60 44.51 -24.79 23.17
N THR A 61 44.33 -23.75 22.35
CA THR A 61 43.84 -23.87 20.96
C THR A 61 44.71 -24.84 20.18
N GLU A 62 44.20 -25.37 19.07
CA GLU A 62 44.99 -26.26 18.22
C GLU A 62 46.30 -25.59 17.77
N ASN A 63 46.24 -24.32 17.38
CA ASN A 63 47.41 -23.59 16.91
C ASN A 63 48.37 -23.20 18.05
N LEU A 64 47.86 -22.85 19.24
CA LEU A 64 48.72 -22.61 20.40
C LEU A 64 49.44 -23.90 20.82
N ARG A 65 48.77 -25.05 20.77
CA ARG A 65 49.42 -26.35 21.01
C ARG A 65 50.51 -26.61 19.97
N LYS A 66 50.22 -26.48 18.67
CA LYS A 66 51.22 -26.67 17.59
C LYS A 66 52.43 -25.73 17.78
N PHE A 67 52.18 -24.47 18.11
CA PHE A 67 53.21 -23.48 18.43
C PHE A 67 54.12 -23.93 19.58
N CYS A 68 53.53 -24.24 20.73
CA CYS A 68 54.30 -24.66 21.90
C CYS A 68 55.03 -25.99 21.64
N VAL A 69 54.41 -26.95 20.96
CA VAL A 69 55.04 -28.24 20.60
C VAL A 69 56.31 -28.01 19.77
N GLY A 70 56.25 -27.16 18.74
CA GLY A 70 57.40 -26.84 17.90
C GLY A 70 58.55 -26.21 18.70
N VAL A 71 58.25 -25.26 19.58
CA VAL A 71 59.24 -24.60 20.45
C VAL A 71 59.86 -25.59 21.44
N LEU A 72 59.03 -26.35 22.17
CA LEU A 72 59.52 -27.30 23.17
C LEU A 72 60.35 -28.43 22.54
N ALA A 73 59.90 -28.98 21.40
CA ALA A 73 60.65 -29.98 20.66
C ALA A 73 62.04 -29.46 20.26
N ARG A 74 62.13 -28.21 19.78
CA ARG A 74 63.40 -27.57 19.42
C ARG A 74 64.34 -27.44 20.62
N LEU A 75 63.86 -26.97 21.77
CA LEU A 75 64.68 -26.80 22.98
C LEU A 75 65.26 -28.14 23.52
N THR A 76 64.56 -29.25 23.27
CA THR A 76 65.04 -30.61 23.57
C THR A 76 65.97 -31.21 22.51
N GLY A 77 66.22 -30.50 21.40
CA GLY A 77 67.05 -31.00 20.30
C GLY A 77 66.37 -32.04 19.40
N ARG A 78 65.03 -32.11 19.43
CA ARG A 78 64.29 -33.03 18.55
C ARG A 78 64.24 -32.49 17.11
N PRO A 79 64.28 -33.38 16.10
CA PRO A 79 64.29 -33.00 14.69
C PRO A 79 62.96 -32.40 14.19
N ASP A 80 61.85 -32.64 14.91
CA ASP A 80 60.53 -32.07 14.61
C ASP A 80 60.28 -30.71 15.28
N GLY A 81 61.32 -30.12 15.89
CA GLY A 81 61.27 -28.80 16.50
C GLY A 81 61.38 -27.66 15.49
N VAL A 82 60.79 -26.52 15.82
CA VAL A 82 60.81 -25.30 14.98
C VAL A 82 61.87 -24.33 15.51
N SER A 83 62.83 -23.97 14.67
CA SER A 83 63.91 -23.04 15.03
C SER A 83 63.52 -21.57 14.92
N LEU A 84 62.61 -21.24 14.00
CA LEU A 84 62.23 -19.88 13.67
C LEU A 84 60.70 -19.78 13.57
N VAL A 85 60.08 -18.99 14.45
CA VAL A 85 58.64 -18.73 14.43
C VAL A 85 58.39 -17.24 14.26
N ASN A 86 57.62 -16.88 13.25
CA ASN A 86 57.09 -15.53 13.08
C ASN A 86 55.62 -15.53 13.48
N ILE A 87 55.28 -14.92 14.61
CA ILE A 87 53.90 -14.85 15.07
C ILE A 87 53.20 -13.69 14.37
N ALA A 88 52.32 -14.04 13.42
CA ALA A 88 51.48 -13.08 12.74
C ALA A 88 50.19 -12.79 13.53
N GLN A 89 49.65 -11.59 13.37
CA GLN A 89 48.34 -11.21 13.93
C GLN A 89 47.28 -11.25 12.84
N THR A 90 46.25 -12.05 13.02
CA THR A 90 45.05 -12.04 12.16
C THR A 90 43.88 -11.34 12.87
N PHE A 91 43.67 -11.59 14.17
CA PHE A 91 42.40 -11.20 14.83
C PHE A 91 42.50 -10.61 16.25
N GLY A 92 43.66 -10.06 16.66
CA GLY A 92 43.68 -9.08 17.75
C GLY A 92 44.15 -9.50 19.15
N GLY A 93 44.50 -10.76 19.41
CA GLY A 93 44.94 -11.18 20.74
C GLY A 93 45.43 -12.61 20.73
N GLY A 94 46.73 -12.83 20.94
CA GLY A 94 47.34 -14.16 20.87
C GLY A 94 48.86 -14.16 20.74
N LYS A 95 49.46 -13.06 20.23
CA LYS A 95 50.92 -12.96 20.06
C LYS A 95 51.68 -12.98 21.38
N THR A 96 51.48 -11.96 22.20
CA THR A 96 52.09 -11.83 23.51
C THR A 96 51.66 -12.95 24.45
N HIS A 97 50.43 -13.46 24.32
CA HIS A 97 49.97 -14.62 25.08
C HIS A 97 50.71 -15.92 24.69
N GLY A 98 50.98 -16.13 23.39
CA GLY A 98 51.81 -17.25 22.92
C GLY A 98 53.25 -17.14 23.42
N LEU A 99 53.86 -15.95 23.30
CA LEU A 99 55.20 -15.66 23.82
C LEU A 99 55.28 -15.91 25.34
N ALA A 100 54.31 -15.41 26.11
CA ALA A 100 54.20 -15.63 27.55
C ALA A 100 54.01 -17.12 27.90
N THR A 101 53.24 -17.86 27.11
CA THR A 101 53.05 -19.30 27.28
C THR A 101 54.38 -20.05 27.09
N ALA A 102 55.12 -19.75 26.02
CA ALA A 102 56.45 -20.31 25.79
C ALA A 102 57.44 -19.94 26.92
N TYR A 103 57.40 -18.68 27.37
CA TYR A 103 58.22 -18.20 28.49
C TYR A 103 57.97 -19.01 29.77
N TYR A 104 56.72 -19.16 30.21
CA TYR A 104 56.41 -19.91 31.43
C TYR A 104 56.74 -21.40 31.32
N LEU A 105 56.43 -22.02 30.17
CA LEU A 105 56.78 -23.42 29.93
C LEU A 105 58.29 -23.65 30.03
N SER A 106 59.11 -22.69 29.61
CA SER A 106 60.57 -22.85 29.55
C SER A 106 61.36 -22.20 30.68
N SER A 107 60.71 -21.56 31.65
CA SER A 107 61.36 -20.88 32.79
C SER A 107 61.05 -21.49 34.16
N LEU A 108 59.85 -22.09 34.35
CA LEU A 108 59.39 -22.48 35.68
C LEU A 108 59.90 -23.85 36.16
N GLY A 109 60.34 -24.72 35.27
CA GLY A 109 60.81 -26.07 35.61
C GLY A 109 59.74 -26.85 36.42
N THR A 110 60.10 -27.29 37.62
CA THR A 110 59.19 -28.04 38.51
C THR A 110 58.05 -27.20 39.09
N ALA A 111 58.14 -25.87 39.04
CA ALA A 111 57.09 -24.95 39.50
C ALA A 111 55.98 -24.72 38.46
N LEU A 112 56.04 -25.36 37.29
CA LEU A 112 55.02 -25.25 36.26
C LEU A 112 53.69 -25.87 36.75
N PRO A 113 52.54 -25.16 36.68
CA PRO A 113 51.28 -25.63 37.25
C PRO A 113 50.57 -26.65 36.35
N LYS A 114 51.05 -27.90 36.37
CA LYS A 114 50.59 -29.01 35.51
C LYS A 114 49.13 -29.43 35.75
N GLN A 115 48.51 -29.01 36.85
CA GLN A 115 47.09 -29.23 37.15
C GLN A 115 46.15 -28.53 36.17
N HIS A 116 46.61 -27.49 35.47
CA HIS A 116 45.76 -26.78 34.51
C HIS A 116 45.68 -27.53 33.18
N PRO A 117 44.45 -27.71 32.62
CA PRO A 117 44.25 -28.44 31.37
C PRO A 117 45.11 -27.93 30.20
N ALA A 118 45.31 -26.61 30.09
CA ALA A 118 46.13 -26.03 29.03
C ALA A 118 47.58 -26.56 29.05
N VAL A 119 48.19 -26.64 30.24
CA VAL A 119 49.55 -27.18 30.39
C VAL A 119 49.57 -28.67 30.07
N ALA A 120 48.62 -29.42 30.63
CA ALA A 120 48.52 -30.86 30.40
C ALA A 120 48.32 -31.21 28.92
N GLU A 121 47.45 -30.49 28.21
CA GLU A 121 47.20 -30.68 26.78
C GLU A 121 48.42 -30.33 25.92
N ILE A 122 49.13 -29.24 26.23
CA ILE A 122 50.36 -28.85 25.51
C ILE A 122 51.45 -29.90 25.71
N LEU A 123 51.69 -30.35 26.95
CA LEU A 123 52.69 -31.38 27.27
C LEU A 123 52.34 -32.73 26.65
N ALA A 124 51.06 -33.13 26.71
CA ALA A 124 50.58 -34.35 26.06
C ALA A 124 50.77 -34.29 24.54
N ALA A 125 50.43 -33.16 23.90
CA ALA A 125 50.66 -32.94 22.47
C ALA A 125 52.15 -32.95 22.12
N ALA A 126 53.01 -32.41 22.99
CA ALA A 126 54.47 -32.44 22.83
C ALA A 126 55.08 -33.82 23.08
N LYS A 127 54.30 -34.75 23.66
CA LYS A 127 54.76 -36.06 24.13
C LYS A 127 55.88 -35.92 25.17
N MET A 128 55.70 -35.02 26.14
CA MET A 128 56.67 -34.71 27.20
C MET A 128 55.99 -34.76 28.58
N SER A 129 56.69 -35.25 29.60
CA SER A 129 56.22 -35.20 31.01
C SER A 129 56.52 -33.85 31.66
N ASP A 130 57.62 -33.23 31.25
CA ASP A 130 58.20 -32.02 31.80
C ASP A 130 58.62 -31.10 30.65
N ALA A 131 58.36 -29.80 30.80
CA ALA A 131 58.81 -28.82 29.83
C ALA A 131 60.33 -28.56 29.99
N PRO A 132 61.10 -28.44 28.89
CA PRO A 132 62.52 -28.12 28.95
C PRO A 132 62.79 -26.71 29.48
N LEU A 133 63.77 -26.57 30.36
CA LEU A 133 64.36 -25.28 30.71
C LEU A 133 65.17 -24.73 29.53
N ALA A 134 65.14 -23.41 29.35
CA ALA A 134 65.92 -22.69 28.34
C ALA A 134 66.65 -21.50 28.94
N ARG A 135 67.72 -21.06 28.27
CA ARG A 135 68.30 -19.73 28.49
C ARG A 135 67.45 -18.73 27.70
N ILE A 136 66.73 -17.85 28.38
CA ILE A 136 65.73 -17.00 27.73
C ILE A 136 66.23 -15.57 27.58
N ALA A 137 66.15 -15.03 26.36
CA ALA A 137 66.19 -13.59 26.11
C ALA A 137 64.80 -13.15 25.67
N ALA A 138 64.10 -12.38 26.51
CA ALA A 138 62.74 -11.92 26.22
C ALA A 138 62.69 -10.39 26.22
N VAL A 139 62.42 -9.80 25.07
CA VAL A 139 62.45 -8.34 24.88
C VAL A 139 61.12 -7.86 24.31
N SER A 140 60.46 -6.98 25.05
CA SER A 140 59.29 -6.23 24.59
C SER A 140 59.72 -4.86 24.08
N PHE A 141 59.76 -4.70 22.76
CA PHE A 141 60.31 -3.51 22.11
C PHE A 141 59.41 -2.27 22.18
N ASP A 142 58.18 -2.40 22.66
CA ASP A 142 57.34 -1.26 23.06
C ASP A 142 57.84 -0.58 24.34
N LYS A 143 58.63 -1.28 25.16
CA LYS A 143 59.28 -0.75 26.38
C LYS A 143 60.75 -0.35 26.18
N VAL A 144 61.29 -0.52 24.97
CA VAL A 144 62.68 -0.17 24.64
C VAL A 144 62.68 1.16 23.90
N ASP A 145 63.15 2.22 24.58
CA ASP A 145 63.34 3.50 23.91
C ASP A 145 64.58 3.44 23.00
N TRP A 146 64.44 3.93 21.76
CA TRP A 146 65.55 3.95 20.79
C TRP A 146 66.74 4.83 21.26
N LYS A 147 66.47 5.88 22.07
CA LYS A 147 67.51 6.78 22.59
C LYS A 147 68.07 6.31 23.94
N GLY A 148 67.21 6.05 24.91
CA GLY A 148 67.56 5.70 26.29
C GLY A 148 67.76 4.20 26.55
N GLY A 149 67.43 3.34 25.57
CA GLY A 149 67.58 1.90 25.65
C GLY A 149 66.60 1.21 26.62
N GLY A 150 66.67 -0.12 26.63
CA GLY A 150 65.90 -0.99 27.51
C GLY A 150 66.76 -1.51 28.67
N LEU A 151 66.19 -1.60 29.86
CA LEU A 151 66.82 -2.25 31.02
C LEU A 151 66.58 -3.75 30.95
N VAL A 152 67.65 -4.55 31.02
CA VAL A 152 67.59 -6.03 30.99
C VAL A 152 68.52 -6.63 32.04
N LYS A 153 68.20 -7.86 32.46
CA LYS A 153 68.99 -8.65 33.43
C LYS A 153 69.85 -9.69 32.74
N SER A 154 71.07 -9.88 33.23
CA SER A 154 71.91 -10.99 32.83
C SER A 154 71.46 -12.29 33.50
N PRO A 155 71.99 -13.46 33.08
CA PRO A 155 71.87 -14.73 33.82
C PRO A 155 72.15 -14.68 35.32
N SER A 156 73.06 -13.80 35.75
CA SER A 156 73.44 -13.63 37.16
C SER A 156 72.56 -12.62 37.90
N GLY A 157 71.60 -12.00 37.20
CA GLY A 157 70.70 -10.98 37.74
C GLY A 157 71.22 -9.54 37.64
N GLU A 158 72.37 -9.32 37.00
CA GLU A 158 72.95 -7.98 36.81
C GLU A 158 72.12 -7.15 35.81
N GLU A 159 71.69 -5.97 36.24
CA GLU A 159 70.88 -5.07 35.42
C GLU A 159 71.75 -4.09 34.63
N ARG A 160 71.51 -4.00 33.32
CA ARG A 160 72.17 -3.01 32.45
C ARG A 160 71.23 -2.51 31.35
N ARG A 161 71.45 -1.27 30.89
CA ARG A 161 70.70 -0.67 29.79
C ARG A 161 71.44 -0.82 28.46
N PHE A 162 70.70 -1.17 27.41
CA PHE A 162 71.21 -1.21 26.05
C PHE A 162 70.21 -0.65 25.05
N ARG A 163 70.69 0.08 24.04
CA ARG A 163 69.85 0.63 22.97
C ARG A 163 69.58 -0.39 21.86
N MET A 164 70.59 -1.21 21.53
CA MET A 164 70.54 -2.10 20.37
C MET A 164 69.92 -3.47 20.70
N PRO A 165 69.11 -4.05 19.79
CA PRO A 165 68.44 -5.34 19.97
C PRO A 165 69.43 -6.46 20.25
N TRP A 166 70.55 -6.47 19.54
CA TRP A 166 71.56 -7.52 19.66
C TRP A 166 72.25 -7.51 21.02
N ASN A 167 72.55 -6.33 21.59
CA ASN A 167 73.08 -6.23 22.95
C ASN A 167 72.06 -6.66 24.01
N LEU A 168 70.78 -6.27 23.84
CA LEU A 168 69.70 -6.70 24.73
C LEU A 168 69.55 -8.23 24.78
N ILE A 169 69.68 -8.88 23.63
CA ILE A 169 69.64 -10.35 23.53
C ILE A 169 70.89 -10.97 24.15
N ALA A 170 72.08 -10.52 23.75
CA ALA A 170 73.34 -11.11 24.21
C ALA A 170 73.54 -10.99 25.72
N TRP A 171 73.15 -9.85 26.32
CA TRP A 171 73.22 -9.66 27.77
C TRP A 171 72.34 -10.64 28.53
N GLN A 172 71.11 -10.88 28.07
CA GLN A 172 70.20 -11.84 28.72
C GLN A 172 70.66 -13.30 28.56
N LEU A 173 71.36 -13.62 27.46
CA LEU A 173 71.84 -14.98 27.22
C LEU A 173 73.14 -15.29 27.98
N LEU A 174 74.13 -14.40 27.97
CA LEU A 174 75.48 -14.65 28.51
C LEU A 174 76.10 -13.48 29.32
N GLY A 175 75.36 -12.40 29.59
CA GLY A 175 75.88 -11.22 30.31
C GLY A 175 77.03 -10.54 29.56
N GLN A 176 78.07 -10.13 30.29
CA GLN A 176 79.24 -9.46 29.70
C GLN A 176 79.92 -10.30 28.62
N ARG A 177 80.03 -11.63 28.82
CA ARG A 177 80.59 -12.56 27.82
C ARG A 177 79.85 -12.46 26.48
N GLY A 178 78.52 -12.32 26.50
CA GLY A 178 77.74 -12.14 25.29
C GLY A 178 78.07 -10.86 24.54
N ILE A 179 78.30 -9.77 25.27
CA ILE A 179 78.71 -8.48 24.69
C ILE A 179 80.11 -8.59 24.07
N ASP A 180 81.05 -9.24 24.76
CA ASP A 180 82.42 -9.45 24.27
C ASP A 180 82.45 -10.28 22.97
N ILE A 181 81.57 -11.29 22.85
CA ILE A 181 81.44 -12.09 21.63
C ILE A 181 80.90 -11.25 20.47
N LEU A 182 79.89 -10.41 20.73
CA LEU A 182 79.28 -9.62 19.67
C LEU A 182 80.18 -8.51 19.14
N GLN A 183 81.12 -7.99 19.95
CA GLN A 183 82.00 -6.86 19.58
C GLN A 183 81.17 -5.68 19.05
N ARG A 184 80.16 -5.28 19.84
CA ARG A 184 79.23 -4.19 19.53
C ARG A 184 78.93 -3.38 20.79
N ALA A 185 79.95 -3.07 21.59
CA ALA A 185 79.81 -2.13 22.71
C ALA A 185 79.58 -0.69 22.18
N GLU A 186 78.99 0.18 23.01
CA GLU A 186 78.57 1.53 22.59
C GLU A 186 79.74 2.45 22.20
N ASP A 187 80.94 2.14 22.69
CA ASP A 187 82.20 2.80 22.38
C ASP A 187 82.89 2.25 21.11
N GLU A 188 82.36 1.21 20.48
CA GLU A 188 82.91 0.63 19.25
C GLU A 188 82.40 1.34 17.98
N GLN A 189 83.27 1.46 16.96
CA GLN A 189 82.93 2.12 15.69
C GLN A 189 81.76 1.44 14.96
N ASP A 190 81.67 0.12 15.06
CA ASP A 190 80.65 -0.70 14.40
C ASP A 190 79.39 -0.86 15.25
N TYR A 191 79.20 -0.09 16.32
CA TYR A 191 78.08 -0.22 17.26
C TYR A 191 76.70 -0.34 16.59
N TYR A 192 76.48 0.42 15.51
CA TYR A 192 75.21 0.45 14.77
C TYR A 192 75.10 -0.64 13.69
N GLU A 193 76.17 -1.39 13.41
CA GLU A 193 76.17 -2.47 12.44
C GLU A 193 75.73 -3.79 13.08
N PRO A 194 74.74 -4.51 12.51
CA PRO A 194 74.26 -5.76 13.08
C PRO A 194 75.38 -6.82 13.13
N PRO A 195 75.48 -7.63 14.20
CA PRO A 195 76.51 -8.66 14.29
C PRO A 195 76.41 -9.67 13.15
N ALA A 196 77.56 -10.08 12.62
CA ALA A 196 77.64 -11.10 11.58
C ALA A 196 77.23 -12.49 12.11
N GLN A 197 76.77 -13.37 11.22
CA GLN A 197 76.32 -14.72 11.58
C GLN A 197 77.32 -15.52 12.46
N PRO A 198 78.64 -15.54 12.20
CA PRO A 198 79.58 -16.33 13.02
C PRO A 198 79.66 -15.90 14.50
N LEU A 199 79.33 -14.64 14.80
CA LEU A 199 79.29 -14.13 16.17
C LEU A 199 78.06 -14.68 16.91
N TRP A 200 76.91 -14.72 16.23
CA TRP A 200 75.72 -15.40 16.74
C TRP A 200 75.92 -16.91 16.89
N ASP A 201 76.58 -17.56 15.93
CA ASP A 201 76.90 -19.00 16.01
C ASP A 201 77.75 -19.30 17.25
N THR A 202 78.74 -18.45 17.55
CA THR A 202 79.59 -18.58 18.73
C THR A 202 78.79 -18.38 20.01
N LEU A 203 77.97 -17.33 20.07
CA LEU A 203 77.12 -17.03 21.22
C LEU A 203 76.14 -18.17 21.52
N LEU A 204 75.43 -18.68 20.51
CA LEU A 204 74.45 -19.76 20.69
C LEU A 204 75.12 -21.09 21.06
N LYS A 205 76.30 -21.39 20.51
CA LYS A 205 77.10 -22.56 20.93
C LYS A 205 77.52 -22.47 22.39
N GLU A 206 77.95 -21.31 22.87
CA GLU A 206 78.28 -21.11 24.28
C GLU A 206 77.05 -21.26 25.19
N VAL A 207 75.87 -20.83 24.76
CA VAL A 207 74.61 -21.10 25.48
C VAL A 207 74.35 -22.61 25.55
N GLU A 208 74.47 -23.34 24.45
CA GLU A 208 74.24 -24.79 24.41
C GLU A 208 75.20 -25.57 25.31
N GLN A 209 76.43 -25.10 25.48
CA GLN A 209 77.42 -25.69 26.40
C GLN A 209 76.97 -25.63 27.87
N THR A 210 76.02 -24.75 28.21
CA THR A 210 75.41 -24.72 29.56
C THR A 210 74.37 -25.82 29.80
N GLY A 211 74.11 -26.67 28.80
CA GLY A 211 73.20 -27.83 28.89
C GLY A 211 71.76 -27.55 28.43
N VAL A 212 71.43 -26.28 28.15
CA VAL A 212 70.12 -25.81 27.67
C VAL A 212 70.26 -25.02 26.37
N GLY A 213 69.20 -24.96 25.57
CA GLY A 213 69.16 -24.12 24.37
C GLY A 213 68.76 -22.67 24.65
N ALA A 214 68.96 -21.78 23.68
CA ALA A 214 68.49 -20.39 23.76
C ALA A 214 67.03 -20.27 23.29
N LEU A 215 66.17 -19.62 24.07
CA LEU A 215 64.84 -19.18 23.65
C LEU A 215 64.85 -17.66 23.53
N ILE A 216 64.78 -17.15 22.30
CA ILE A 216 64.79 -15.72 22.01
C ILE A 216 63.37 -15.29 21.67
N LEU A 217 62.76 -14.46 22.51
CA LEU A 217 61.39 -13.96 22.40
C LEU A 217 61.43 -12.46 22.13
N LEU A 218 61.09 -12.04 20.92
CA LEU A 218 61.04 -10.63 20.53
C LEU A 218 59.59 -10.20 20.33
N ASP A 219 59.07 -9.36 21.21
CA ASP A 219 57.71 -8.81 21.09
C ASP A 219 57.72 -7.37 20.57
N GLU A 220 56.75 -7.07 19.72
CA GLU A 220 56.49 -5.73 19.16
C GLU A 220 57.70 -5.02 18.53
N PHE A 221 58.51 -5.75 17.76
CA PHE A 221 59.77 -5.22 17.24
C PHE A 221 59.62 -3.92 16.42
N LEU A 222 58.51 -3.76 15.68
CA LEU A 222 58.22 -2.54 14.92
C LEU A 222 58.17 -1.28 15.80
N MET A 223 57.80 -1.39 17.08
CA MET A 223 57.72 -0.22 17.97
C MET A 223 59.04 0.51 18.11
N TRP A 224 60.13 -0.25 18.24
CA TRP A 224 61.50 0.24 18.31
C TRP A 224 62.07 0.54 16.91
N ALA A 225 61.85 -0.37 15.95
CA ALA A 225 62.40 -0.24 14.60
C ALA A 225 61.87 0.99 13.85
N HIS A 226 60.60 1.37 14.07
CA HIS A 226 60.02 2.60 13.51
C HIS A 226 60.74 3.84 14.03
N GLY A 227 61.11 3.87 15.32
CA GLY A 227 61.91 4.95 15.90
C GLY A 227 63.30 5.10 15.27
N ALA A 228 63.94 3.97 14.92
CA ALA A 228 65.25 3.93 14.26
C ALA A 228 65.18 4.34 12.77
N ALA A 229 64.21 3.81 12.04
CA ALA A 229 64.11 3.93 10.59
C ALA A 229 63.29 5.13 10.10
N SER A 230 62.54 5.80 10.98
CA SER A 230 61.85 7.04 10.63
C SER A 230 62.87 8.15 10.28
N PRO A 231 62.64 8.96 9.24
CA PRO A 231 63.46 10.15 8.97
C PRO A 231 63.57 11.07 10.18
N ASP A 232 64.68 11.79 10.30
CA ASP A 232 64.84 12.83 11.31
C ASP A 232 64.21 14.13 10.81
N PRO A 233 63.33 14.80 11.58
CA PRO A 233 62.66 16.04 11.13
C PRO A 233 63.65 17.13 10.72
N ASP A 234 64.80 17.19 11.38
CA ASP A 234 65.84 18.20 11.16
C ASP A 234 66.95 17.73 10.19
N SER A 235 66.87 16.49 9.67
CA SER A 235 67.88 15.86 8.79
C SER A 235 69.33 15.91 9.30
N MET A 236 69.54 16.09 10.61
CA MET A 236 70.86 16.26 11.23
C MET A 236 71.54 14.92 11.58
N ARG A 237 70.76 13.85 11.78
CA ARG A 237 71.28 12.53 12.16
C ARG A 237 71.46 11.59 10.98
N VAL A 238 72.71 11.28 10.66
CA VAL A 238 73.11 10.31 9.62
C VAL A 238 72.88 8.86 10.06
N ASP A 239 72.76 8.62 11.37
CA ASP A 239 72.53 7.31 11.98
C ASP A 239 71.04 6.92 12.07
N LYS A 240 70.12 7.71 11.51
CA LYS A 240 68.66 7.47 11.48
C LYS A 240 68.15 7.37 10.04
N GLY A 241 66.95 6.83 9.84
CA GLY A 241 66.28 6.84 8.54
C GLY A 241 66.51 5.56 7.72
N PRO A 242 66.38 5.61 6.38
CA PRO A 242 66.34 4.43 5.52
C PRO A 242 67.56 3.49 5.61
N VAL A 243 68.71 3.95 6.11
CA VAL A 243 69.89 3.11 6.38
C VAL A 243 69.56 1.93 7.32
N TRP A 244 68.56 2.11 8.20
CA TRP A 244 68.10 1.04 9.07
C TRP A 244 67.35 -0.06 8.33
N HIS A 245 66.79 0.18 7.15
CA HIS A 245 66.08 -0.87 6.41
C HIS A 245 66.99 -2.07 6.10
N ASP A 246 68.22 -1.80 5.65
CA ASP A 246 69.19 -2.86 5.36
C ASP A 246 69.81 -3.44 6.63
N ARG A 247 70.09 -2.62 7.65
CA ARG A 247 70.58 -3.11 8.96
C ARG A 247 69.59 -4.04 9.64
N LEU A 248 68.29 -3.71 9.63
CA LEU A 248 67.24 -4.54 10.20
C LEU A 248 67.07 -5.87 9.46
N LYS A 249 67.11 -5.82 8.11
CA LYS A 249 67.12 -7.03 7.27
C LYS A 249 68.31 -7.92 7.63
N ASN A 250 69.52 -7.34 7.70
CA ASN A 250 70.75 -8.08 8.00
C ASN A 250 70.76 -8.65 9.43
N PHE A 251 70.25 -7.91 10.41
CA PHE A 251 70.09 -8.39 11.79
C PHE A 251 69.26 -9.67 11.85
N PHE A 252 68.05 -9.65 11.28
CA PHE A 252 67.19 -10.84 11.26
C PHE A 252 67.76 -11.96 10.40
N GLN A 253 68.43 -11.65 9.30
CA GLN A 253 69.10 -12.66 8.47
C GLN A 253 70.19 -13.38 9.25
N ASN A 254 71.12 -12.64 9.86
CA ASN A 254 72.25 -13.23 10.58
C ASN A 254 71.78 -14.01 11.83
N LEU A 255 70.85 -13.44 12.62
CA LEU A 255 70.32 -14.10 13.80
C LEU A 255 69.50 -15.34 13.45
N SER A 256 68.67 -15.28 12.40
CA SER A 256 67.81 -16.41 12.01
C SER A 256 68.64 -17.57 11.47
N GLN A 257 69.66 -17.31 10.65
CA GLN A 257 70.58 -18.32 10.13
C GLN A 257 71.34 -19.02 11.27
N ALA A 258 71.88 -18.26 12.23
CA ALA A 258 72.57 -18.84 13.37
C ALA A 258 71.64 -19.67 14.27
N THR A 259 70.40 -19.19 14.49
CA THR A 259 69.39 -19.93 15.26
C THR A 259 68.96 -21.22 14.56
N ALA A 260 68.88 -21.22 13.23
CA ALA A 260 68.60 -22.41 12.45
C ALA A 260 69.74 -23.44 12.50
N GLN A 261 70.99 -22.98 12.51
CA GLN A 261 72.19 -23.83 12.62
C GLN A 261 72.42 -24.42 14.02
N SER A 262 71.97 -23.75 15.07
CA SER A 262 71.96 -24.29 16.44
C SER A 262 71.16 -25.60 16.51
N GLY A 263 71.52 -26.52 17.42
CA GLY A 263 70.78 -27.76 17.60
C GLY A 263 69.54 -27.59 18.48
N ARG A 264 69.57 -26.61 19.39
CA ARG A 264 68.60 -26.48 20.49
C ARG A 264 68.03 -25.08 20.69
N SER A 265 68.32 -24.11 19.84
CA SER A 265 67.83 -22.73 19.98
C SER A 265 66.60 -22.44 19.13
N CYS A 266 65.73 -21.56 19.63
CA CYS A 266 64.51 -21.11 18.98
C CYS A 266 64.38 -19.59 19.05
N LEU A 267 64.06 -18.96 17.92
CA LEU A 267 63.73 -17.54 17.80
C LEU A 267 62.24 -17.41 17.50
N VAL A 268 61.53 -16.71 18.37
CA VAL A 268 60.13 -16.36 18.20
C VAL A 268 60.02 -14.84 18.11
N VAL A 269 59.49 -14.34 17.00
CA VAL A 269 59.38 -12.91 16.73
C VAL A 269 57.94 -12.50 16.45
N SER A 270 57.55 -11.36 17.03
CA SER A 270 56.32 -10.62 16.76
C SER A 270 56.72 -9.27 16.15
N LEU A 271 56.59 -9.17 14.82
CA LEU A 271 57.00 -7.98 14.06
C LEU A 271 55.97 -6.84 14.07
N LEU A 272 54.70 -7.13 14.38
CA LEU A 272 53.62 -6.14 14.29
C LEU A 272 53.57 -5.24 15.53
N ALA A 273 53.35 -3.94 15.33
CA ALA A 273 53.13 -2.96 16.39
C ALA A 273 51.71 -3.06 16.98
N THR A 274 51.57 -2.75 18.27
CA THR A 274 50.26 -2.49 18.88
C THR A 274 49.65 -1.15 18.48
N ASP A 275 50.48 -0.14 18.20
CA ASP A 275 50.04 1.17 17.74
C ASP A 275 49.68 1.13 16.24
N PRO A 276 48.39 1.28 15.87
CA PRO A 276 47.98 1.29 14.47
C PRO A 276 48.58 2.46 13.67
N ALA A 277 48.96 3.56 14.34
CA ALA A 277 49.55 4.72 13.68
C ALA A 277 50.94 4.42 13.11
N LYS A 278 51.68 3.46 13.70
CA LYS A 278 52.99 3.02 13.22
C LYS A 278 52.92 2.01 12.08
N ASN A 279 51.73 1.65 11.62
CA ASN A 279 51.53 0.85 10.40
C ASN A 279 51.35 1.75 9.16
N ASP A 280 52.12 2.84 9.11
CA ASP A 280 52.21 3.76 7.99
C ASP A 280 53.05 3.16 6.84
N GLU A 281 53.43 3.96 5.85
CA GLU A 281 54.27 3.49 4.74
C GLU A 281 55.64 2.99 5.24
N THR A 282 56.30 3.75 6.12
CA THR A 282 57.57 3.37 6.75
C THR A 282 57.44 2.08 7.57
N GLY A 283 56.38 1.93 8.36
CA GLY A 283 56.14 0.72 9.14
C GLY A 283 55.95 -0.53 8.28
N ARG A 284 55.21 -0.42 7.17
CA ARG A 284 55.03 -1.52 6.20
C ARG A 284 56.34 -1.91 5.54
N ASP A 285 57.19 -0.93 5.19
CA ASP A 285 58.51 -1.19 4.64
C ASP A 285 59.43 -1.88 5.65
N ILE A 286 59.46 -1.43 6.90
CA ILE A 286 60.22 -2.07 7.98
C ILE A 286 59.80 -3.54 8.14
N ILE A 287 58.49 -3.80 8.22
CA ILE A 287 57.96 -5.17 8.31
C ILE A 287 58.40 -6.00 7.10
N ALA A 288 58.31 -5.45 5.89
CA ALA A 288 58.73 -6.14 4.68
C ALA A 288 60.23 -6.49 4.70
N ARG A 289 61.09 -5.57 5.18
CA ARG A 289 62.54 -5.78 5.30
C ARG A 289 62.90 -6.81 6.37
N CYS A 290 62.25 -6.75 7.52
CA CYS A 290 62.44 -7.74 8.60
C CYS A 290 61.99 -9.14 8.14
N ASN A 291 60.83 -9.24 7.50
CA ASN A 291 60.35 -10.50 6.91
C ASN A 291 61.31 -11.03 5.82
N ALA A 292 61.85 -10.16 4.97
CA ALA A 292 62.86 -10.55 3.98
C ALA A 292 64.14 -11.08 4.64
N GLY A 293 64.54 -10.54 5.79
CA GLY A 293 65.66 -11.03 6.60
C GLY A 293 65.39 -12.41 7.23
N LEU A 294 64.19 -12.63 7.77
CA LEU A 294 63.77 -13.92 8.32
C LEU A 294 63.67 -15.03 7.25
N ASN A 295 63.51 -14.65 5.97
CA ASN A 295 63.43 -15.54 4.80
C ASN A 295 62.27 -16.57 4.90
N ARG A 296 62.09 -17.44 3.88
CA ARG A 296 61.10 -18.56 3.92
C ARG A 296 61.32 -19.59 5.04
N GLN A 297 62.32 -19.42 5.88
CA GLN A 297 62.70 -20.37 6.94
C GLN A 297 61.86 -20.21 8.21
N ALA A 298 61.23 -19.04 8.43
CA ALA A 298 60.35 -18.83 9.57
C ALA A 298 58.95 -19.39 9.31
N GLU A 299 58.46 -20.23 10.23
CA GLU A 299 57.08 -20.70 10.18
C GLU A 299 56.15 -19.58 10.68
N VAL A 300 55.24 -19.12 9.81
CA VAL A 300 54.25 -18.12 10.18
C VAL A 300 53.13 -18.81 10.93
N GLN A 301 52.99 -18.52 12.22
CA GLN A 301 51.98 -19.13 13.07
C GLN A 301 51.01 -18.10 13.64
N THR A 302 49.74 -18.52 13.75
CA THR A 302 48.65 -17.72 14.31
C THR A 302 48.05 -18.48 15.49
N PRO A 303 48.38 -18.14 16.75
CA PRO A 303 48.01 -18.94 17.91
C PRO A 303 46.50 -19.06 18.18
N VAL A 304 45.65 -18.21 17.60
CA VAL A 304 44.20 -18.20 17.83
C VAL A 304 43.48 -18.02 16.49
N ASP A 305 42.56 -18.92 16.18
CA ASP A 305 41.72 -18.86 14.98
C ASP A 305 40.30 -18.37 15.29
N LYS A 306 39.54 -18.07 14.23
CA LYS A 306 38.16 -17.56 14.34
C LYS A 306 37.23 -18.52 15.11
N GLY A 307 37.42 -19.83 14.97
CA GLY A 307 36.65 -20.85 15.67
C GLY A 307 36.89 -20.89 17.18
N ASP A 308 37.99 -20.33 17.67
CA ASP A 308 38.36 -20.38 19.09
C ASP A 308 37.72 -19.26 19.92
N PHE A 309 37.14 -18.22 19.30
CA PHE A 309 36.69 -17.03 20.02
C PHE A 309 35.57 -17.30 21.02
N ALA A 310 34.63 -18.17 20.68
CA ALA A 310 33.54 -18.50 21.60
C ALA A 310 34.06 -19.20 22.86
N GLU A 311 34.99 -20.14 22.71
CA GLU A 311 35.60 -20.86 23.84
C GLU A 311 36.47 -19.91 24.69
N LEU A 312 37.24 -19.03 24.04
CA LEU A 312 38.05 -18.01 24.72
C LEU A 312 37.16 -17.05 25.53
N LEU A 313 36.07 -16.56 24.93
CA LEU A 313 35.10 -15.71 25.62
C LEU A 313 34.44 -16.44 26.78
N ARG A 314 34.02 -17.70 26.59
CA ARG A 314 33.39 -18.50 27.65
C ARG A 314 34.28 -18.59 28.89
N ARG A 315 35.56 -18.94 28.71
CA ARG A 315 36.52 -19.09 29.82
C ARG A 315 36.85 -17.78 30.50
N ARG A 316 36.84 -16.67 29.75
CA ARG A 316 37.11 -15.32 30.27
C ARG A 316 35.91 -14.71 30.97
N MET A 317 34.69 -14.97 30.50
CA MET A 317 33.47 -14.36 31.03
C MET A 317 32.84 -15.17 32.18
N PHE A 318 32.92 -16.50 32.12
CA PHE A 318 32.17 -17.37 33.01
C PHE A 318 33.07 -18.28 33.86
N GLU A 319 32.67 -18.48 35.11
CA GLU A 319 33.23 -19.50 36.02
C GLU A 319 32.55 -20.85 35.80
N LYS A 320 31.23 -20.84 35.61
CA LYS A 320 30.42 -22.02 35.28
C LYS A 320 29.70 -21.78 33.96
N PHE A 321 29.78 -22.75 33.06
CA PHE A 321 29.10 -22.76 31.76
C PHE A 321 29.03 -24.21 31.25
N PRO A 322 28.11 -24.53 30.31
CA PRO A 322 28.00 -25.87 29.76
C PRO A 322 29.30 -26.34 29.10
N LYS A 323 29.73 -27.56 29.43
CA LYS A 323 30.96 -28.16 28.93
C LYS A 323 30.65 -29.31 27.99
N GLY A 324 31.28 -29.28 26.81
CA GLY A 324 31.15 -30.33 25.81
C GLY A 324 29.83 -30.31 25.05
N THR A 325 29.77 -31.09 23.97
CA THR A 325 28.67 -31.03 22.99
C THR A 325 27.31 -31.43 23.56
N ALA A 326 27.27 -32.43 24.46
CA ALA A 326 26.00 -32.93 25.01
C ALA A 326 25.28 -31.91 25.90
N GLU A 327 26.00 -31.15 26.73
CA GLU A 327 25.40 -30.12 27.57
C GLU A 327 24.93 -28.92 26.73
N CYS A 328 25.72 -28.49 25.74
CA CYS A 328 25.32 -27.44 24.82
C CYS A 328 24.08 -27.83 24.00
N ASP A 329 24.00 -29.06 23.49
CA ASP A 329 22.86 -29.55 22.71
C ASP A 329 21.55 -29.50 23.49
N LYS A 330 21.58 -29.83 24.78
CA LYS A 330 20.41 -29.74 25.66
C LYS A 330 19.81 -28.33 25.67
N HIS A 331 20.65 -27.30 25.77
CA HIS A 331 20.21 -25.91 25.83
C HIS A 331 19.82 -25.35 24.47
N VAL A 332 20.62 -25.62 23.42
CA VAL A 332 20.33 -25.16 22.06
C VAL A 332 19.05 -25.79 21.52
N THR A 333 18.84 -27.09 21.75
CA THR A 333 17.62 -27.80 21.31
C THR A 333 16.36 -27.20 21.92
N ALA A 334 16.42 -26.68 23.16
CA ALA A 334 15.25 -26.13 23.84
C ALA A 334 14.64 -24.94 23.07
N PHE A 335 15.47 -24.02 22.54
CA PHE A 335 15.00 -22.86 21.78
C PHE A 335 15.12 -23.01 20.25
N TRP A 336 15.64 -24.14 19.74
CA TRP A 336 15.88 -24.34 18.31
C TRP A 336 14.62 -24.19 17.44
N HIS A 337 13.45 -24.60 17.95
CA HIS A 337 12.19 -24.45 17.23
C HIS A 337 11.84 -22.97 16.95
N ARG A 338 12.25 -22.03 17.83
CA ARG A 338 12.07 -20.59 17.61
C ARG A 338 12.97 -20.10 16.48
N MET A 339 14.22 -20.54 16.45
CA MET A 339 15.15 -20.25 15.34
C MET A 339 14.60 -20.75 14.00
N GLN A 340 14.05 -21.97 13.98
CA GLN A 340 13.42 -22.56 12.79
C GLN A 340 12.18 -21.79 12.33
N ALA A 341 11.39 -21.26 13.27
CA ALA A 341 10.19 -20.50 12.95
C ALA A 341 10.49 -19.08 12.44
N VAL A 342 11.52 -18.44 12.99
CA VAL A 342 11.90 -17.06 12.66
C VAL A 342 12.66 -16.96 11.34
N GLU A 343 13.60 -17.87 11.07
CA GLU A 343 14.34 -17.90 9.80
C GLU A 343 14.55 -19.35 9.30
N PRO A 344 13.52 -19.94 8.65
CA PRO A 344 13.54 -21.33 8.24
C PRO A 344 14.62 -21.67 7.20
N ALA A 345 14.95 -20.72 6.32
CA ALA A 345 15.95 -20.96 5.27
C ALA A 345 17.32 -21.22 5.88
N ARG A 346 17.67 -20.42 6.88
CA ARG A 346 18.94 -20.54 7.59
C ARG A 346 19.00 -21.78 8.47
N ALA A 347 17.92 -22.10 9.18
CA ALA A 347 17.89 -23.29 10.03
C ALA A 347 18.02 -24.62 9.25
N LYS A 348 17.79 -24.63 7.92
CA LYS A 348 17.97 -25.78 7.04
C LYS A 348 19.40 -25.93 6.50
N ILE A 349 20.24 -24.91 6.60
CA ILE A 349 21.65 -25.00 6.17
C ILE A 349 22.34 -26.05 7.06
N PRO A 350 23.08 -27.02 6.46
CA PRO A 350 23.86 -27.99 7.22
C PRO A 350 24.71 -27.30 8.30
N ASP A 351 24.87 -27.97 9.44
CA ASP A 351 25.67 -27.48 10.58
C ASP A 351 25.20 -26.20 11.28
N SER A 352 24.12 -25.52 10.88
CA SER A 352 23.64 -24.30 11.58
C SER A 352 23.38 -24.52 13.08
N LYS A 353 22.83 -25.69 13.44
CA LYS A 353 22.64 -26.06 14.86
C LYS A 353 23.97 -26.33 15.54
N LYS A 354 24.92 -26.94 14.82
CA LYS A 354 26.27 -27.23 15.30
C LYS A 354 27.03 -25.94 15.59
N GLU A 355 27.01 -24.97 14.68
CA GLU A 355 27.60 -23.65 14.89
C GLU A 355 27.03 -22.95 16.13
N MET A 356 25.71 -23.04 16.33
CA MET A 356 25.05 -22.52 17.53
C MET A 356 25.53 -23.23 18.81
N MET A 357 25.72 -24.56 18.77
CA MET A 357 26.25 -25.33 19.90
C MET A 357 27.72 -25.01 20.20
N ASP A 358 28.54 -24.87 19.17
CA ASP A 358 29.96 -24.56 19.29
C ASP A 358 30.17 -23.13 19.83
N ALA A 359 29.25 -22.20 19.55
CA ALA A 359 29.29 -20.83 20.06
C ALA A 359 28.58 -20.61 21.43
N TYR A 360 27.69 -21.52 21.84
CA TYR A 360 26.86 -21.38 23.05
C TYR A 360 27.70 -21.06 24.29
N PRO A 361 27.33 -20.05 25.12
CA PRO A 361 26.06 -19.33 25.15
C PRO A 361 26.01 -18.08 24.27
N PHE A 362 26.97 -17.85 23.37
CA PHE A 362 27.00 -16.66 22.51
C PHE A 362 26.39 -16.94 21.13
N HIS A 363 25.76 -15.92 20.55
CA HIS A 363 25.27 -16.01 19.17
C HIS A 363 26.45 -15.95 18.17
N PRO A 364 26.60 -16.93 17.25
CA PRO A 364 27.77 -17.02 16.37
C PRO A 364 27.95 -15.79 15.48
N ASP A 365 26.87 -15.26 14.88
CA ASP A 365 26.97 -14.08 14.01
C ASP A 365 27.40 -12.81 14.72
N LEU A 366 27.00 -12.64 15.97
CA LEU A 366 27.42 -11.48 16.75
C LEU A 366 28.93 -11.53 16.97
N LEU A 367 29.47 -12.71 17.31
CA LEU A 367 30.91 -12.92 17.42
C LEU A 367 31.60 -12.68 16.07
N ASN A 368 31.08 -13.26 14.99
CA ASN A 368 31.61 -13.08 13.64
C ASN A 368 31.67 -11.60 13.25
N ARG A 369 30.64 -10.82 13.59
CA ARG A 369 30.58 -9.39 13.30
C ARG A 369 31.60 -8.59 14.11
N LEU A 370 31.70 -8.85 15.42
CA LEU A 370 32.60 -8.12 16.32
C LEU A 370 34.08 -8.49 16.10
N PHE A 371 34.41 -9.76 15.92
CA PHE A 371 35.79 -10.18 15.65
C PHE A 371 36.21 -9.97 14.19
N GLY A 372 35.25 -9.94 13.26
CA GLY A 372 35.48 -9.70 11.85
C GLY A 372 35.56 -8.22 11.49
N LYS A 373 34.41 -7.57 11.32
CA LYS A 373 34.33 -6.21 10.75
C LYS A 373 34.73 -5.12 11.74
N TRP A 374 34.37 -5.26 13.01
CA TRP A 374 34.70 -4.26 14.03
C TRP A 374 36.19 -4.21 14.37
N SER A 375 36.93 -5.30 14.22
CA SER A 375 38.38 -5.33 14.50
C SER A 375 39.21 -4.44 13.54
N GLY A 376 38.60 -3.99 12.44
CA GLY A 376 39.19 -3.02 11.51
C GLY A 376 38.97 -1.55 11.86
N LEU A 377 38.14 -1.22 12.86
CA LEU A 377 37.89 0.16 13.27
C LEU A 377 39.09 0.75 14.03
N ARG A 378 39.53 1.96 13.65
CA ARG A 378 40.75 2.62 14.16
C ARG A 378 40.81 2.72 15.69
N GLN A 379 39.69 3.08 16.33
CA GLN A 379 39.61 3.26 17.78
C GLN A 379 39.11 2.02 18.52
N PHE A 380 38.68 0.99 17.80
CA PHE A 380 38.23 -0.25 18.43
C PHE A 380 39.43 -1.13 18.74
N GLN A 381 39.69 -1.37 20.02
CA GLN A 381 40.87 -2.11 20.51
C GLN A 381 40.83 -3.63 20.24
N ARG A 382 40.46 -4.05 19.03
CA ARG A 382 40.34 -5.44 18.54
C ARG A 382 39.79 -6.39 19.63
N THR A 383 40.48 -7.49 19.93
CA THR A 383 40.06 -8.49 20.94
C THR A 383 39.87 -7.90 22.33
N ARG A 384 40.71 -6.95 22.76
CA ARG A 384 40.58 -6.28 24.06
C ARG A 384 39.30 -5.46 24.15
N GLY A 385 39.01 -4.70 23.10
CA GLY A 385 37.79 -3.92 22.98
C GLY A 385 36.54 -4.80 23.08
N ILE A 386 36.55 -5.97 22.41
CA ILE A 386 35.46 -6.95 22.46
C ILE A 386 35.27 -7.54 23.86
N LEU A 387 36.36 -7.98 24.50
CA LEU A 387 36.32 -8.56 25.85
C LEU A 387 35.76 -7.56 26.86
N GLN A 388 36.18 -6.30 26.81
CA GLN A 388 35.66 -5.24 27.67
C GLN A 388 34.17 -4.98 27.42
N THR A 389 33.77 -4.87 26.15
CA THR A 389 32.37 -4.65 25.79
C THR A 389 31.48 -5.79 26.30
N PHE A 390 31.86 -7.06 26.12
CA PHE A 390 31.09 -8.19 26.65
C PHE A 390 31.09 -8.24 28.17
N ALA A 391 32.22 -7.96 28.83
CA ALA A 391 32.27 -7.91 30.29
C ALA A 391 31.30 -6.85 30.85
N TRP A 392 31.22 -5.68 30.21
CA TRP A 392 30.26 -4.63 30.60
C TRP A 392 28.83 -5.05 30.28
N ALA A 393 28.58 -5.55 29.07
CA ALA A 393 27.24 -5.94 28.63
C ALA A 393 26.65 -7.06 29.52
N LEU A 394 27.42 -8.13 29.73
CA LEU A 394 26.98 -9.28 30.54
C LEU A 394 26.74 -8.90 32.00
N ARG A 395 27.61 -8.06 32.58
CA ARG A 395 27.44 -7.59 33.96
C ARG A 395 26.12 -6.83 34.13
N GLU A 396 25.84 -5.89 33.23
CA GLU A 396 24.61 -5.09 33.31
C GLU A 396 23.38 -5.94 32.98
N ALA A 397 23.49 -6.91 32.07
CA ALA A 397 22.42 -7.80 31.64
C ALA A 397 22.08 -8.92 32.64
N GLU A 398 23.03 -9.38 33.47
CA GLU A 398 22.84 -10.51 34.42
C GLU A 398 21.59 -10.33 35.30
N GLY A 399 21.30 -9.09 35.71
CA GLY A 399 20.17 -8.79 36.60
C GLY A 399 18.78 -8.86 35.95
N TRP A 400 18.65 -8.79 34.62
CA TRP A 400 17.35 -8.58 33.97
C TRP A 400 17.15 -9.31 32.64
N ASP A 401 18.21 -9.74 31.96
CA ASP A 401 18.08 -10.40 30.66
C ASP A 401 17.55 -11.83 30.82
N GLU A 402 16.46 -12.14 30.14
CA GLU A 402 15.80 -13.46 30.13
C GLU A 402 16.07 -14.24 28.82
N SER A 403 16.98 -13.74 27.97
CA SER A 403 17.33 -14.41 26.72
C SER A 403 18.01 -15.76 26.98
N PRO A 404 17.68 -16.83 26.22
CA PRO A 404 18.37 -18.12 26.34
C PRO A 404 19.78 -18.13 25.74
N LEU A 405 20.10 -17.10 24.96
CA LEU A 405 21.35 -16.94 24.21
C LEU A 405 21.84 -15.50 24.36
N VAL A 406 23.14 -15.31 24.55
CA VAL A 406 23.80 -14.00 24.55
C VAL A 406 23.87 -13.49 23.09
N SER A 407 22.93 -12.64 22.73
CA SER A 407 22.84 -11.93 21.44
C SER A 407 22.83 -10.41 21.68
N THR A 408 22.30 -9.60 20.76
CA THR A 408 22.35 -8.13 20.85
C THR A 408 21.54 -7.54 22.00
N GLN A 409 20.63 -8.30 22.61
CA GLN A 409 19.85 -7.88 23.77
C GLN A 409 20.72 -7.51 24.98
N VAL A 410 21.90 -8.12 25.17
CA VAL A 410 22.80 -7.78 26.29
C VAL A 410 23.38 -6.37 26.19
N PHE A 411 23.28 -5.73 25.03
CA PHE A 411 23.70 -4.34 24.84
C PHE A 411 22.62 -3.32 25.18
N LEU A 412 21.39 -3.74 25.49
CA LEU A 412 20.32 -2.80 25.84
C LEU A 412 20.50 -2.28 27.27
N GLY A 413 20.04 -1.05 27.55
CA GLY A 413 19.97 -0.54 28.92
C GLY A 413 18.99 -1.37 29.77
N LYS A 414 19.16 -1.37 31.09
CA LYS A 414 18.23 -2.05 32.00
C LYS A 414 16.78 -1.58 31.75
N PRO A 415 15.76 -2.46 31.77
CA PRO A 415 14.37 -2.05 31.66
C PRO A 415 14.03 -0.93 32.64
N GLU A 416 13.29 0.07 32.16
CA GLU A 416 12.86 1.25 32.93
C GLU A 416 14.01 2.13 33.46
N ALA A 417 15.25 1.95 32.98
CA ALA A 417 16.32 2.90 33.23
C ALA A 417 16.02 4.26 32.57
N GLY A 418 16.53 5.34 33.17
CA GLY A 418 16.37 6.70 32.63
C GLY A 418 17.09 6.93 31.30
N ASP A 419 18.24 6.29 31.07
CA ASP A 419 18.95 6.29 29.78
C ASP A 419 18.72 4.93 29.09
N PRO A 420 18.15 4.89 27.86
CA PRO A 420 17.97 3.64 27.12
C PRO A 420 19.31 3.01 26.67
N LEU A 421 20.40 3.79 26.62
CA LEU A 421 21.70 3.35 26.15
C LEU A 421 22.50 2.70 27.29
N SER A 422 22.91 1.43 27.13
CA SER A 422 23.79 0.78 28.11
C SER A 422 25.24 1.28 27.99
N PRO A 423 26.06 1.18 29.05
CA PRO A 423 27.49 1.49 28.98
C PRO A 423 28.23 0.70 27.89
N ALA A 424 27.83 -0.55 27.62
CA ALA A 424 28.45 -1.38 26.60
C ALA A 424 28.10 -0.90 25.18
N LEU A 425 26.84 -0.56 24.93
CA LEU A 425 26.41 -0.04 23.63
C LEU A 425 26.93 1.38 23.40
N GLU A 426 27.00 2.20 24.44
CA GLU A 426 27.62 3.52 24.39
C GLU A 426 29.11 3.44 24.06
N LYS A 427 29.84 2.48 24.64
CA LYS A 427 31.23 2.21 24.25
C LYS A 427 31.32 1.87 22.76
N LEU A 428 30.50 0.94 22.26
CA LEU A 428 30.48 0.57 20.84
C LEU A 428 30.16 1.78 19.95
N ALA A 429 29.19 2.60 20.35
CA ALA A 429 28.81 3.83 19.64
C ALA A 429 29.95 4.85 19.60
N ASN A 430 30.66 5.04 20.72
CA ASN A 430 31.82 5.94 20.80
C ASN A 430 33.02 5.41 20.01
N ASP A 431 33.32 4.12 20.08
CA ASP A 431 34.40 3.51 19.31
C ASP A 431 34.15 3.64 17.80
N ALA A 432 32.90 3.42 17.36
CA ALA A 432 32.49 3.64 15.97
C ALA A 432 32.57 5.12 15.56
N MET A 433 32.10 6.03 16.43
CA MET A 433 32.12 7.48 16.19
C MET A 433 33.56 8.01 16.06
N ASN A 434 34.45 7.63 16.98
CA ASN A 434 35.82 8.11 17.02
C ASN A 434 36.73 7.43 15.98
N SER A 435 36.24 6.40 15.29
CA SER A 435 36.95 5.76 14.19
C SER A 435 36.79 6.48 12.85
N VAL A 436 35.97 7.54 12.79
CA VAL A 436 35.74 8.40 11.63
C VAL A 436 36.46 9.74 11.82
N ASP A 437 36.89 10.37 10.72
CA ASP A 437 37.51 11.70 10.75
C ASP A 437 36.55 12.80 11.27
N GLU A 438 37.10 13.81 11.95
CA GLU A 438 36.33 14.85 12.66
C GLU A 438 35.30 15.59 11.79
N VAL A 439 35.58 15.79 10.50
CA VAL A 439 34.69 16.51 9.56
C VAL A 439 33.36 15.77 9.33
N ASN A 440 33.35 14.44 9.44
CA ASN A 440 32.18 13.59 9.14
C ASN A 440 31.73 12.77 10.35
N LYS A 441 32.10 13.20 11.57
CA LYS A 441 31.92 12.45 12.79
C LYS A 441 30.43 12.28 13.15
N PRO A 442 29.88 11.05 13.12
CA PRO A 442 28.47 10.81 13.40
C PRO A 442 28.18 10.79 14.90
N GLN A 443 27.03 11.31 15.34
CA GLN A 443 26.64 11.31 16.76
C GLN A 443 25.95 9.99 17.16
N TRP A 444 26.60 8.84 16.97
CA TRP A 444 26.00 7.52 17.21
C TRP A 444 25.33 7.36 18.59
N PRO A 445 25.91 7.83 19.72
CA PRO A 445 25.23 7.75 21.01
C PRO A 445 23.91 8.53 21.04
N GLY A 446 23.85 9.70 20.39
CA GLY A 446 22.64 10.52 20.29
C GLY A 446 21.59 9.89 19.37
N ASN A 447 22.04 9.34 18.23
CA ASN A 447 21.17 8.63 17.29
C ASN A 447 20.50 7.43 17.98
N LEU A 448 21.26 6.61 18.70
CA LEU A 448 20.74 5.45 19.43
C LEU A 448 19.79 5.83 20.58
N ARG A 449 20.09 6.91 21.33
CA ARG A 449 19.16 7.45 22.35
C ARG A 449 17.83 7.91 21.76
N THR A 450 17.82 8.29 20.48
CA THR A 450 16.60 8.66 19.75
C THR A 450 15.87 7.43 19.19
N GLU A 451 16.60 6.43 18.71
CA GLU A 451 16.02 5.24 18.07
C GLU A 451 15.50 4.19 19.04
N LEU A 452 16.20 3.91 20.13
CA LEU A 452 15.79 2.86 21.08
C LEU A 452 14.38 3.07 21.64
N PRO A 453 13.97 4.30 22.06
CA PRO A 453 12.59 4.55 22.46
C PRO A 453 11.55 4.33 21.35
N ARG A 454 11.92 4.55 20.07
CA ARG A 454 11.03 4.30 18.92
C ARG A 454 10.86 2.82 18.66
N ALA A 455 11.95 2.06 18.73
CA ALA A 455 11.92 0.60 18.67
C ALA A 455 11.04 0.01 19.80
N LEU A 456 11.15 0.55 21.03
CA LEU A 456 10.28 0.17 22.15
C LEU A 456 8.81 0.53 21.89
N ALA A 457 8.53 1.74 21.38
CA ALA A 457 7.18 2.16 21.05
C ALA A 457 6.55 1.27 19.96
N ALA A 458 7.31 0.93 18.91
CA ALA A 458 6.90 0.02 17.86
C ALA A 458 6.59 -1.38 18.42
N GLN A 459 7.42 -1.88 19.33
CA GLN A 459 7.18 -3.16 19.99
C GLN A 459 5.86 -3.18 20.80
N LYS A 460 5.55 -2.09 21.50
CA LYS A 460 4.30 -1.96 22.30
C LYS A 460 3.02 -2.00 21.46
N THR A 461 3.11 -1.85 20.14
CA THR A 461 1.96 -2.04 19.23
C THR A 461 1.66 -3.52 18.94
N THR A 462 2.52 -4.42 19.42
CA THR A 462 2.44 -5.87 19.20
C THR A 462 2.20 -6.63 20.51
N THR A 463 2.01 -7.94 20.43
CA THR A 463 1.92 -8.84 21.61
C THR A 463 3.25 -9.51 21.97
N LEU A 464 4.39 -8.95 21.56
CA LEU A 464 5.70 -9.44 21.95
C LEU A 464 5.96 -9.17 23.44
N ASN A 465 6.52 -10.15 24.14
CA ASN A 465 6.77 -10.09 25.59
C ASN A 465 8.26 -9.81 25.92
N GLY A 466 9.14 -9.78 24.91
CA GLY A 466 10.58 -9.61 25.07
C GLY A 466 11.04 -8.17 24.81
N ARG A 467 12.22 -8.04 24.20
CA ARG A 467 12.82 -6.76 23.74
C ARG A 467 13.39 -6.92 22.34
N GLU A 468 12.72 -7.72 21.53
CA GLU A 468 13.18 -8.15 20.22
C GLU A 468 13.38 -6.98 19.26
N VAL A 469 12.50 -5.98 19.25
CA VAL A 469 12.62 -4.82 18.34
C VAL A 469 13.73 -3.86 18.80
N GLU A 470 13.91 -3.68 20.11
CA GLU A 470 15.06 -2.92 20.64
C GLU A 470 16.38 -3.64 20.36
N ALA A 471 16.42 -4.96 20.52
CA ALA A 471 17.57 -5.79 20.17
C ALA A 471 17.84 -5.76 18.66
N ALA A 472 16.80 -5.61 17.83
CA ALA A 472 16.93 -5.37 16.39
C ALA A 472 17.57 -4.01 16.10
N CYS A 473 17.23 -2.96 16.85
CA CYS A 473 17.87 -1.66 16.76
C CYS A 473 19.37 -1.72 17.11
N ALA A 474 19.73 -2.41 18.20
CA ALA A 474 21.13 -2.64 18.54
C ALA A 474 21.85 -3.48 17.48
N ALA A 475 21.19 -4.51 16.94
CA ALA A 475 21.73 -5.34 15.86
C ALA A 475 21.98 -4.54 14.57
N ALA A 476 21.00 -3.77 14.12
CA ALA A 476 21.13 -2.91 12.95
C ALA A 476 22.31 -1.95 13.11
N PHE A 477 22.48 -1.31 14.28
CA PHE A 477 23.64 -0.48 14.55
C PHE A 477 24.97 -1.27 14.49
N VAL A 478 25.07 -2.39 15.20
CA VAL A 478 26.29 -3.22 15.23
C VAL A 478 26.67 -3.73 13.83
N PHE A 479 25.69 -4.07 13.01
CA PHE A 479 25.89 -4.54 11.65
C PHE A 479 26.12 -3.40 10.63
N SER A 480 25.88 -2.16 11.02
CA SER A 480 26.16 -0.98 10.18
C SER A 480 27.59 -0.47 10.30
N GLN A 481 28.45 -1.13 11.09
CA GLN A 481 29.84 -0.72 11.33
C GLN A 481 30.86 -1.71 10.72
N PRO A 482 31.91 -1.26 10.01
CA PRO A 482 32.17 0.14 9.60
C PRO A 482 31.06 0.73 8.72
N ILE A 483 30.97 2.06 8.69
CA ILE A 483 29.93 2.80 7.93
C ILE A 483 29.89 2.31 6.49
N GLY A 484 28.68 2.01 6.00
CA GLY A 484 28.44 1.46 4.66
C GLY A 484 28.08 -0.02 4.67
N GLU A 485 28.26 -0.71 5.79
CA GLU A 485 27.77 -2.07 6.00
C GLU A 485 26.30 -2.10 6.40
N GLN A 486 25.69 -3.29 6.40
CA GLN A 486 24.28 -3.50 6.75
C GLN A 486 24.03 -4.93 7.22
N ALA A 487 22.91 -5.17 7.90
CA ALA A 487 22.37 -6.51 8.11
C ALA A 487 21.36 -6.84 7.01
N GLU A 488 21.37 -8.07 6.52
CA GLU A 488 20.24 -8.60 5.76
C GLU A 488 19.08 -8.97 6.71
N LEU A 489 17.85 -8.95 6.20
CA LEU A 489 16.66 -9.29 6.99
C LEU A 489 16.78 -10.67 7.66
N GLY A 490 17.33 -11.66 6.94
CA GLY A 490 17.56 -13.00 7.48
C GLY A 490 18.60 -13.03 8.60
N GLU A 491 19.64 -12.20 8.53
CA GLU A 491 20.63 -12.06 9.62
C GLU A 491 20.01 -11.40 10.85
N LEU A 492 19.23 -10.34 10.64
CA LEU A 492 18.54 -9.64 11.71
C LEU A 492 17.56 -10.57 12.44
N ARG A 493 16.72 -11.30 11.68
CA ARG A 493 15.81 -12.31 12.23
C ARG A 493 16.54 -13.39 12.99
N TRP A 494 17.64 -13.90 12.44
CA TRP A 494 18.43 -14.96 13.07
C TRP A 494 18.97 -14.53 14.45
N LEU A 495 19.49 -13.31 14.58
CA LEU A 495 19.99 -12.76 15.85
C LEU A 495 18.92 -12.69 16.96
N LEU A 496 17.66 -12.53 16.58
CA LEU A 496 16.51 -12.37 17.47
C LEU A 496 15.73 -13.67 17.69
N GLY A 497 16.04 -14.71 16.91
CA GLY A 497 15.24 -15.93 16.85
C GLY A 497 15.11 -16.65 18.18
N ALA A 498 16.12 -16.58 19.05
CA ALA A 498 16.13 -17.32 20.31
C ALA A 498 15.13 -16.77 21.34
N THR A 499 14.77 -15.49 21.25
CA THR A 499 13.83 -14.81 22.14
C THR A 499 12.41 -14.70 21.57
N CYS A 500 12.26 -14.78 20.24
CA CYS A 500 10.98 -14.58 19.57
C CYS A 500 10.12 -15.86 19.53
N ASP A 501 9.00 -15.85 20.24
CA ASP A 501 7.98 -16.91 20.19
C ASP A 501 7.02 -16.78 18.99
N ILE A 502 6.74 -15.55 18.55
CA ILE A 502 5.69 -15.25 17.57
C ILE A 502 6.29 -14.46 16.38
N PRO A 503 6.85 -15.14 15.36
CA PRO A 503 7.52 -14.49 14.23
C PRO A 503 6.65 -13.46 13.49
N ALA A 504 5.33 -13.68 13.42
CA ALA A 504 4.40 -12.74 12.79
C ALA A 504 4.39 -11.39 13.52
N MET A 505 4.40 -11.40 14.87
CA MET A 505 4.41 -10.18 15.68
C MET A 505 5.78 -9.51 15.68
N LEU A 506 6.88 -10.29 15.59
CA LEU A 506 8.20 -9.74 15.31
C LEU A 506 8.19 -8.95 14.00
N ASN A 507 7.62 -9.51 12.93
CA ASN A 507 7.53 -8.81 11.66
C ASN A 507 6.68 -7.54 11.75
N THR A 508 5.54 -7.57 12.45
CA THR A 508 4.73 -6.36 12.69
C THR A 508 5.51 -5.29 13.43
N GLY A 509 6.24 -5.66 14.50
CA GLY A 509 7.03 -4.72 15.31
C GLY A 509 8.21 -4.13 14.52
N LEU A 510 8.90 -4.95 13.73
CA LEU A 510 9.96 -4.49 12.83
C LEU A 510 9.41 -3.54 11.76
N LEU A 511 8.24 -3.84 11.17
CA LEU A 511 7.63 -3.00 10.15
C LEU A 511 7.24 -1.63 10.72
N GLU A 512 6.65 -1.62 11.91
CA GLU A 512 6.29 -0.37 12.60
C GLU A 512 7.54 0.43 13.01
N TRP A 513 8.61 -0.24 13.45
CA TRP A 513 9.88 0.44 13.71
C TRP A 513 10.48 1.03 12.44
N ALA A 514 10.53 0.28 11.33
CA ALA A 514 11.03 0.79 10.05
C ALA A 514 10.24 2.03 9.57
N ARG A 515 8.92 2.07 9.82
CA ARG A 515 8.05 3.20 9.48
C ARG A 515 8.27 4.43 10.35
N THR A 516 8.62 4.24 11.62
CA THR A 516 8.70 5.31 12.63
C THR A 516 10.13 5.73 12.99
N SER A 517 11.12 4.97 12.52
CA SER A 517 12.54 5.23 12.71
C SER A 517 12.96 6.53 12.02
N TRP A 518 13.89 7.23 12.67
CA TRP A 518 14.52 8.47 12.24
C TRP A 518 15.95 8.28 11.75
N TYR A 519 16.59 7.16 12.05
CA TYR A 519 17.98 6.89 11.66
C TYR A 519 18.15 5.56 10.92
N LEU A 520 17.13 4.74 10.76
CA LEU A 520 17.19 3.61 9.82
C LEU A 520 17.21 4.15 8.39
N SER A 521 18.21 3.76 7.61
CA SER A 521 18.33 4.13 6.19
C SER A 521 17.14 3.64 5.39
N GLU A 522 16.72 4.42 4.38
CA GLU A 522 15.67 3.99 3.46
C GLU A 522 16.08 2.72 2.71
N CYS A 523 15.11 1.83 2.49
CA CYS A 523 15.30 0.62 1.71
C CYS A 523 14.05 0.39 0.86
N GLU A 524 14.17 0.57 -0.47
CA GLU A 524 13.06 0.30 -1.39
C GLU A 524 12.83 -1.19 -1.62
N SER A 525 13.88 -2.01 -1.44
CA SER A 525 13.78 -3.45 -1.60
C SER A 525 13.12 -4.07 -0.37
N THR A 526 11.91 -4.60 -0.55
CA THR A 526 11.17 -5.28 0.51
C THR A 526 11.12 -6.79 0.29
N ASP A 527 10.99 -7.54 1.37
CA ASP A 527 10.69 -8.96 1.35
C ASP A 527 9.22 -9.16 0.94
N PRO A 528 8.91 -9.88 -0.15
CA PRO A 528 7.54 -10.02 -0.65
C PRO A 528 6.57 -10.68 0.35
N ALA A 529 7.08 -11.54 1.24
CA ALA A 529 6.25 -12.27 2.18
C ALA A 529 5.86 -11.43 3.41
N SER A 530 6.78 -10.60 3.90
CA SER A 530 6.58 -9.83 5.14
C SER A 530 6.43 -8.31 4.94
N GLY A 531 6.75 -7.78 3.76
CA GLY A 531 6.78 -6.34 3.48
C GLY A 531 7.92 -5.57 4.16
N LEU A 532 8.81 -6.28 4.88
CA LEU A 532 9.92 -5.66 5.59
C LEU A 532 11.07 -5.24 4.65
N PRO A 533 11.85 -4.21 5.02
CA PRO A 533 13.13 -3.92 4.38
C PRO A 533 14.02 -5.17 4.28
N ARG A 534 14.61 -5.41 3.10
CA ARG A 534 15.59 -6.50 2.94
C ARG A 534 16.92 -6.19 3.62
N TYR A 535 17.26 -4.91 3.75
CA TYR A 535 18.49 -4.44 4.36
C TYR A 535 18.19 -3.50 5.52
N TRP A 536 18.91 -3.69 6.62
CA TRP A 536 18.77 -2.92 7.85
C TRP A 536 20.08 -2.24 8.17
N ARG A 537 20.09 -0.92 8.01
CA ARG A 537 21.26 -0.08 8.24
C ARG A 537 20.88 1.13 9.08
N MET A 538 21.61 1.34 10.17
CA MET A 538 21.55 2.58 10.93
C MET A 538 22.43 3.62 10.23
N GLY A 539 21.82 4.71 9.78
CA GLY A 539 22.47 5.83 9.10
C GLY A 539 23.05 6.86 10.07
N PRO A 540 24.14 7.55 9.68
CA PRO A 540 24.78 8.57 10.51
C PRO A 540 23.95 9.87 10.61
N LYS A 541 23.08 10.11 9.63
CA LYS A 541 22.22 11.30 9.52
C LYS A 541 20.74 10.91 9.66
N PRO A 542 19.88 11.84 10.10
CA PRO A 542 18.43 11.62 10.10
C PRO A 542 17.91 11.30 8.69
N ASN A 543 16.94 10.40 8.63
CA ASN A 543 16.28 9.93 7.42
C ASN A 543 15.11 10.85 7.01
N LEU A 544 14.47 10.54 5.88
CA LEU A 544 13.36 11.31 5.34
C LEU A 544 12.13 11.36 6.29
N ASN A 545 11.93 10.36 7.15
CA ASN A 545 10.82 10.36 8.10
C ASN A 545 11.03 11.42 9.19
N GLN A 546 12.26 11.59 9.67
CA GLN A 546 12.59 12.64 10.64
C GLN A 546 12.46 14.03 10.02
N MET A 547 12.97 14.20 8.80
CA MET A 547 12.84 15.45 8.06
C MET A 547 11.37 15.79 7.89
N HIS A 548 10.56 14.82 7.44
CA HIS A 548 9.13 14.98 7.26
C HIS A 548 8.40 15.37 8.54
N ASP A 549 8.66 14.71 9.66
CA ASP A 549 8.05 15.08 10.94
C ASP A 549 8.37 16.53 11.34
N THR A 550 9.61 16.96 11.11
CA THR A 550 10.06 18.33 11.41
C THR A 550 9.29 19.36 10.59
N TYR A 551 9.24 19.20 9.26
CA TYR A 551 8.49 20.11 8.37
C TYR A 551 6.98 20.03 8.60
N LYS A 552 6.43 18.83 8.86
CA LYS A 552 5.00 18.63 9.12
C LYS A 552 4.51 19.39 10.34
N ARG A 553 5.29 19.45 11.43
CA ARG A 553 4.95 20.26 12.61
C ARG A 553 4.85 21.75 12.28
N GLY A 554 5.67 22.24 11.35
CA GLY A 554 5.58 23.59 10.81
C GLY A 554 4.33 23.79 9.96
N ALA A 555 4.12 22.92 8.98
CA ALA A 555 3.02 22.97 8.04
C ALA A 555 1.63 22.84 8.69
N LEU A 556 1.51 22.16 9.84
CA LEU A 556 0.26 22.08 10.60
C LEU A 556 -0.32 23.46 10.96
N LYS A 557 0.52 24.48 11.13
CA LYS A 557 0.07 25.85 11.46
C LYS A 557 -0.71 26.51 10.33
N THR A 558 -0.49 26.09 9.08
CA THR A 558 -1.08 26.69 7.87
C THR A 558 -1.99 25.71 7.11
N ALA A 559 -2.02 24.43 7.51
CA ALA A 559 -2.82 23.39 6.86
C ALA A 559 -4.32 23.71 6.77
N ARG A 560 -4.89 24.33 7.81
CA ARG A 560 -6.30 24.76 7.80
C ARG A 560 -6.59 25.79 6.70
N ALA A 561 -5.72 26.79 6.52
CA ALA A 561 -5.88 27.78 5.46
C ALA A 561 -5.80 27.13 4.07
N LYS A 562 -4.98 26.08 3.93
CA LYS A 562 -4.83 25.34 2.67
C LYS A 562 -6.00 24.40 2.37
N PHE A 563 -6.76 23.98 3.38
CA PHE A 563 -7.97 23.15 3.20
C PHE A 563 -8.94 23.80 2.21
N ASP A 564 -9.28 25.08 2.42
CA ASP A 564 -10.25 25.79 1.58
C ASP A 564 -9.76 26.02 0.14
N ASP A 565 -8.44 26.09 -0.08
CA ASP A 565 -7.86 26.09 -1.43
C ASP A 565 -8.05 24.73 -2.13
N LEU A 566 -7.88 23.62 -1.40
CA LEU A 566 -8.03 22.27 -1.96
C LEU A 566 -9.49 21.92 -2.25
N VAL A 567 -10.44 22.50 -1.49
CA VAL A 567 -11.87 22.40 -1.78
C VAL A 567 -12.19 22.89 -3.20
N LYS A 568 -11.53 23.96 -3.65
CA LYS A 568 -11.66 24.50 -5.03
C LYS A 568 -11.18 23.55 -6.13
N GLN A 569 -10.40 22.54 -5.76
CA GLN A 569 -9.81 21.57 -6.70
C GLN A 569 -10.37 20.15 -6.49
N CYS A 570 -11.27 19.96 -5.52
CA CYS A 570 -11.78 18.66 -5.14
C CYS A 570 -12.94 18.24 -6.05
N ARG A 571 -12.63 17.60 -7.19
CA ARG A 571 -13.61 17.12 -8.17
C ARG A 571 -14.84 16.42 -7.60
N PRO A 572 -14.72 15.50 -6.61
CA PRO A 572 -15.90 14.86 -6.02
C PRO A 572 -16.91 15.82 -5.37
N LEU A 573 -16.52 17.04 -5.01
CA LEU A 573 -17.41 18.08 -4.51
C LEU A 573 -18.03 18.94 -5.64
N LEU A 574 -17.39 18.96 -6.82
CA LEU A 574 -17.67 19.91 -7.91
C LEU A 574 -18.34 19.26 -9.14
N ASP A 575 -18.14 17.96 -9.34
CA ASP A 575 -18.60 17.24 -10.52
C ASP A 575 -19.94 16.50 -10.25
N GLY A 576 -20.65 16.18 -11.33
CA GLY A 576 -21.81 15.27 -11.29
C GLY A 576 -23.13 15.91 -10.88
N TYR A 577 -23.30 17.22 -11.05
CA TYR A 577 -24.57 17.93 -10.83
C TYR A 577 -25.50 17.76 -12.04
N ASP A 578 -26.80 17.53 -11.78
CA ASP A 578 -27.82 17.49 -12.83
C ASP A 578 -28.08 18.89 -13.42
N GLU A 579 -28.61 18.92 -14.64
CA GLU A 579 -29.05 20.16 -15.28
C GLU A 579 -30.13 20.85 -14.42
N GLY A 580 -29.92 22.13 -14.10
CA GLY A 580 -30.79 22.91 -13.22
C GLY A 580 -30.31 23.05 -11.77
N VAL A 581 -29.29 22.27 -11.35
CA VAL A 581 -28.71 22.40 -10.00
C VAL A 581 -27.49 23.32 -10.01
N LYS A 582 -27.48 24.33 -9.13
CA LYS A 582 -26.36 25.27 -9.00
C LYS A 582 -25.56 25.05 -7.72
N ALA A 583 -24.28 24.71 -7.87
CA ALA A 583 -23.35 24.64 -6.75
C ALA A 583 -22.71 26.00 -6.45
N HIS A 584 -22.72 26.41 -5.18
CA HIS A 584 -22.04 27.59 -4.67
C HIS A 584 -20.87 27.17 -3.80
N LEU A 585 -19.66 27.44 -4.28
CA LEU A 585 -18.44 27.01 -3.62
C LEU A 585 -17.85 28.12 -2.75
N LEU A 586 -17.77 27.87 -1.45
CA LEU A 586 -17.19 28.79 -0.46
C LEU A 586 -17.72 30.24 -0.59
N PRO A 587 -19.05 30.46 -0.70
CA PRO A 587 -19.58 31.83 -0.76
C PRO A 587 -19.25 32.56 0.53
N PRO A 588 -18.77 33.82 0.47
CA PRO A 588 -18.32 34.55 1.65
C PRO A 588 -19.46 34.96 2.60
N SER A 589 -20.70 34.99 2.10
CA SER A 589 -21.89 35.44 2.85
C SER A 589 -23.19 34.98 2.16
N PRO A 590 -24.33 34.94 2.89
CA PRO A 590 -25.62 34.50 2.36
C PRO A 590 -26.13 35.27 1.12
N ASP A 591 -25.79 36.56 0.96
CA ASP A 591 -26.20 37.41 -0.16
C ASP A 591 -25.57 37.00 -1.50
N LYS A 592 -24.51 36.18 -1.46
CA LYS A 592 -23.88 35.61 -2.66
C LYS A 592 -24.61 34.37 -3.19
N VAL A 593 -25.61 33.88 -2.46
CA VAL A 593 -26.46 32.75 -2.86
C VAL A 593 -27.84 33.28 -3.21
N GLN A 594 -28.17 33.36 -4.51
CA GLN A 594 -29.44 33.93 -4.96
C GLN A 594 -30.66 33.24 -4.33
N ASP A 595 -31.71 34.01 -4.05
CA ASP A 595 -33.01 33.54 -3.58
C ASP A 595 -34.02 33.47 -4.74
N ASP A 596 -33.97 32.37 -5.48
CA ASP A 596 -34.86 32.10 -6.61
C ASP A 596 -35.31 30.64 -6.60
N ALA A 597 -36.16 30.29 -7.56
CA ALA A 597 -36.67 28.94 -7.67
C ALA A 597 -35.62 27.89 -8.09
N THR A 598 -34.34 28.24 -8.30
CA THR A 598 -33.30 27.27 -8.69
C THR A 598 -32.80 26.45 -7.50
N PHE A 599 -32.69 25.12 -7.64
CA PHE A 599 -32.12 24.27 -6.60
C PHE A 599 -30.61 24.48 -6.44
N ARG A 600 -30.15 24.63 -5.19
CA ARG A 600 -28.79 25.07 -4.88
C ARG A 600 -28.13 24.21 -3.81
N ILE A 601 -26.86 23.90 -4.03
CA ILE A 601 -26.00 23.27 -3.02
C ILE A 601 -24.91 24.27 -2.65
N VAL A 602 -24.80 24.61 -1.38
CA VAL A 602 -23.79 25.53 -0.85
C VAL A 602 -22.74 24.73 -0.10
N ILE A 603 -21.48 24.85 -0.51
CA ILE A 603 -20.36 24.14 0.12
C ILE A 603 -19.57 25.16 0.93
N LEU A 604 -19.59 25.03 2.25
CA LEU A 604 -18.90 25.95 3.17
C LEU A 604 -17.59 25.36 3.69
N GLY A 605 -16.61 26.24 3.92
CA GLY A 605 -15.23 25.86 4.24
C GLY A 605 -14.97 25.53 5.71
N SER A 606 -13.68 25.51 6.04
CA SER A 606 -13.13 25.11 7.34
C SER A 606 -13.70 25.87 8.55
N SER A 607 -14.06 27.16 8.41
CA SER A 607 -14.66 27.98 9.47
C SER A 607 -16.03 27.47 9.94
N PHE A 608 -16.74 26.78 9.06
CA PHE A 608 -18.11 26.30 9.29
C PHE A 608 -18.16 24.84 9.79
N ALA A 609 -17.01 24.25 10.13
CA ALA A 609 -16.95 22.86 10.56
C ALA A 609 -17.87 22.57 11.76
N GLY A 610 -18.72 21.55 11.64
CA GLY A 610 -19.74 21.17 12.62
C GLY A 610 -19.41 19.89 13.39
N VAL A 611 -20.23 19.55 14.39
CA VAL A 611 -20.11 18.29 15.15
C VAL A 611 -21.28 17.38 14.76
N PRO A 612 -21.04 16.15 14.26
CA PRO A 612 -22.12 15.23 13.93
C PRO A 612 -23.08 14.98 15.10
N GLY A 613 -24.38 15.01 14.84
CA GLY A 613 -25.42 14.85 15.87
C GLY A 613 -25.68 16.09 16.74
N GLY A 614 -24.90 17.17 16.60
CA GLY A 614 -25.16 18.46 17.24
C GLY A 614 -26.01 19.41 16.37
N PRO A 615 -26.46 20.54 16.93
CA PRO A 615 -27.14 21.58 16.16
C PRO A 615 -26.17 22.26 15.17
N ALA A 616 -26.71 22.73 14.04
CA ALA A 616 -25.96 23.54 13.09
C ALA A 616 -25.52 24.88 13.72
N LYS A 617 -24.33 25.37 13.35
CA LYS A 617 -23.84 26.68 13.80
C LYS A 617 -24.78 27.80 13.32
N PRO A 618 -24.98 28.87 14.11
CA PRO A 618 -25.83 30.01 13.71
C PRO A 618 -25.44 30.58 12.34
N GLU A 619 -24.14 30.74 12.07
CA GLU A 619 -23.66 31.32 10.80
C GLU A 619 -23.98 30.41 9.58
N VAL A 620 -24.14 29.10 9.79
CA VAL A 620 -24.57 28.14 8.74
C VAL A 620 -26.08 28.22 8.55
N VAL A 621 -26.83 28.39 9.64
CA VAL A 621 -28.30 28.58 9.62
C VAL A 621 -28.68 29.85 8.86
N ASP A 622 -27.86 30.90 8.96
CA ASP A 622 -28.10 32.17 8.25
C ASP A 622 -28.15 31.99 6.72
N TYR A 623 -27.40 31.06 6.13
CA TYR A 623 -27.49 30.76 4.69
C TYR A 623 -28.85 30.18 4.28
N LEU A 624 -29.53 29.49 5.19
CA LEU A 624 -30.89 28.94 4.95
C LEU A 624 -31.98 29.97 5.23
N ARG A 625 -31.79 30.82 6.25
CA ARG A 625 -32.84 31.71 6.76
C ARG A 625 -32.79 33.12 6.17
N THR A 626 -31.62 33.61 5.80
CA THR A 626 -31.40 35.00 5.38
C THR A 626 -30.81 35.08 3.97
N HIS A 627 -31.02 36.22 3.33
CA HIS A 627 -30.44 36.53 2.02
C HIS A 627 -29.54 37.78 2.08
N ALA A 628 -30.08 39.01 1.96
CA ALA A 628 -29.25 40.22 1.89
C ALA A 628 -28.99 40.88 3.26
N SER A 629 -29.82 40.62 4.26
CA SER A 629 -29.70 41.19 5.61
C SER A 629 -30.39 40.29 6.65
N PRO A 630 -30.13 40.46 7.96
CA PRO A 630 -30.85 39.72 9.00
C PRO A 630 -32.38 39.95 9.00
N SER A 631 -32.85 41.07 8.43
CA SER A 631 -34.27 41.38 8.22
C SER A 631 -34.84 40.85 6.90
N ASP A 632 -33.98 40.42 5.98
CA ASP A 632 -34.35 39.87 4.67
C ASP A 632 -34.42 38.34 4.76
N THR A 633 -35.62 37.84 5.05
CA THR A 633 -35.88 36.40 5.20
C THR A 633 -35.94 35.75 3.83
N ARG A 634 -35.15 34.70 3.64
CA ARG A 634 -35.13 33.95 2.39
C ARG A 634 -36.50 33.29 2.13
N GLU A 635 -37.04 33.47 0.92
CA GLU A 635 -38.31 32.88 0.51
C GLU A 635 -38.14 31.41 0.09
N HIS A 636 -37.14 31.09 -0.73
CA HIS A 636 -36.97 29.75 -1.32
C HIS A 636 -36.10 28.82 -0.45
N GLN A 637 -36.35 28.78 0.86
CA GLN A 637 -35.49 28.05 1.80
C GLN A 637 -35.43 26.54 1.53
N ASN A 638 -36.48 25.96 0.91
CA ASN A 638 -36.53 24.53 0.59
C ASN A 638 -35.64 24.15 -0.61
N ASN A 639 -35.17 25.14 -1.39
CA ASN A 639 -34.28 24.93 -2.53
C ASN A 639 -32.79 24.85 -2.17
N LEU A 640 -32.43 24.97 -0.89
CA LEU A 640 -31.02 24.99 -0.47
C LEU A 640 -30.66 23.75 0.35
N LEU A 641 -29.49 23.20 0.02
CA LEU A 641 -28.73 22.30 0.89
C LEU A 641 -27.39 22.94 1.22
N ILE A 642 -27.03 22.99 2.49
CA ILE A 642 -25.72 23.49 2.93
C ILE A 642 -24.86 22.30 3.34
N VAL A 643 -23.66 22.18 2.81
CA VAL A 643 -22.72 21.11 3.09
C VAL A 643 -21.50 21.69 3.78
N THR A 644 -21.14 21.12 4.92
CA THR A 644 -20.01 21.58 5.73
C THR A 644 -19.10 20.42 6.11
N PRO A 645 -17.81 20.67 6.39
CA PRO A 645 -16.97 19.65 6.98
C PRO A 645 -17.40 19.33 8.42
N SER A 646 -17.04 18.15 8.93
CA SER A 646 -17.08 17.89 10.37
C SER A 646 -15.77 18.30 11.04
N ALA A 647 -15.80 18.62 12.34
CA ALA A 647 -14.62 18.99 13.10
C ALA A 647 -13.56 17.86 13.12
N ALA A 648 -13.99 16.60 13.23
CA ALA A 648 -13.11 15.44 13.20
C ALA A 648 -12.52 15.20 11.80
N GLY A 649 -13.35 15.29 10.76
CA GLY A 649 -12.91 15.16 9.37
C GLY A 649 -11.92 16.26 8.98
N LEU A 650 -12.18 17.51 9.39
CA LEU A 650 -11.27 18.64 9.18
C LEU A 650 -9.91 18.40 9.84
N LEU A 651 -9.87 17.90 11.08
CA LEU A 651 -8.61 17.61 11.77
C LEU A 651 -7.78 16.54 11.04
N GLN A 652 -8.44 15.50 10.51
CA GLN A 652 -7.76 14.47 9.71
C GLN A 652 -7.24 15.05 8.38
N ALA A 653 -8.04 15.89 7.72
CA ALA A 653 -7.60 16.59 6.51
C ALA A 653 -6.42 17.53 6.79
N GLU A 654 -6.42 18.29 7.89
CA GLU A 654 -5.29 19.12 8.30
C GLU A 654 -4.00 18.29 8.48
N GLN A 655 -4.08 17.10 9.07
CA GLN A 655 -2.93 16.19 9.21
C GLN A 655 -2.40 15.70 7.86
N ALA A 656 -3.28 15.35 6.92
CA ALA A 656 -2.91 14.90 5.59
C ALA A 656 -2.35 16.04 4.73
N ILE A 657 -2.96 17.22 4.80
CA ILE A 657 -2.49 18.44 4.13
C ILE A 657 -1.11 18.85 4.65
N ALA A 658 -0.92 18.88 5.97
CA ALA A 658 0.38 19.19 6.55
C ALA A 658 1.45 18.17 6.13
N SER A 659 1.07 16.89 6.01
CA SER A 659 1.95 15.84 5.50
C SER A 659 2.39 16.10 4.06
N TRP A 660 1.46 16.48 3.18
CA TRP A 660 1.76 16.84 1.79
C TRP A 660 2.63 18.10 1.70
N MET A 661 2.25 19.16 2.41
CA MET A 661 3.01 20.41 2.47
C MET A 661 4.44 20.19 2.95
N ALA A 662 4.64 19.34 3.96
CA ALA A 662 5.97 19.00 4.45
C ALA A 662 6.86 18.36 3.37
N TRP A 663 6.32 17.48 2.52
CA TRP A 663 7.10 16.93 1.39
C TRP A 663 7.44 18.00 0.34
N GLY A 664 6.52 18.92 0.07
CA GLY A 664 6.76 20.07 -0.79
C GLY A 664 7.86 21.00 -0.24
N GLU A 665 7.81 21.30 1.06
CA GLU A 665 8.82 22.12 1.75
C GLU A 665 10.19 21.42 1.76
N ILE A 666 10.24 20.11 2.01
CA ILE A 666 11.47 19.32 1.88
C ILE A 666 12.02 19.50 0.47
N ARG A 667 11.22 19.27 -0.57
CA ARG A 667 11.64 19.37 -1.97
C ARG A 667 12.17 20.76 -2.35
N SER A 668 11.68 21.81 -1.70
CA SER A 668 12.13 23.19 -1.91
C SER A 668 13.28 23.64 -0.98
N SER A 669 13.69 22.80 -0.02
CA SER A 669 14.74 23.13 0.96
C SER A 669 16.16 22.94 0.41
N ASP A 670 17.15 23.61 1.02
CA ASP A 670 18.57 23.38 0.71
C ASP A 670 18.99 21.95 1.05
N ALA A 671 18.42 21.35 2.11
CA ALA A 671 18.69 19.97 2.49
C ALA A 671 18.36 18.97 1.37
N PHE A 672 17.37 19.26 0.51
CA PHE A 672 17.06 18.42 -0.65
C PHE A 672 18.17 18.40 -1.69
N LYS A 673 18.98 19.46 -1.81
CA LYS A 673 20.13 19.49 -2.74
C LYS A 673 21.17 18.46 -2.34
N ASP A 674 21.36 18.29 -1.03
CA ASP A 674 22.35 17.38 -0.43
C ASP A 674 21.88 15.92 -0.33
N LEU A 675 20.61 15.63 -0.63
CA LEU A 675 20.08 14.26 -0.67
C LEU A 675 20.62 13.47 -1.86
N GLU A 676 20.71 12.15 -1.68
CA GLU A 676 21.04 11.21 -2.74
C GLU A 676 19.92 11.11 -3.80
N ALA A 677 20.24 10.61 -4.99
CA ALA A 677 19.28 10.53 -6.10
C ALA A 677 18.03 9.71 -5.75
N GLU A 678 18.21 8.57 -5.08
CA GLU A 678 17.12 7.69 -4.64
C GLU A 678 16.21 8.38 -3.59
N GLN A 679 16.79 9.12 -2.66
CA GLN A 679 16.04 9.90 -1.66
C GLN A 679 15.26 11.05 -2.33
N LYS A 680 15.85 11.72 -3.33
CA LYS A 680 15.17 12.77 -4.12
C LYS A 680 13.94 12.22 -4.84
N ASP A 681 14.04 11.03 -5.44
CA ASP A 681 12.92 10.41 -6.12
C ASP A 681 11.85 9.89 -5.14
N THR A 682 12.27 9.38 -3.97
CA THR A 682 11.37 9.02 -2.88
C THR A 682 10.57 10.23 -2.38
N VAL A 683 11.19 11.39 -2.20
CA VAL A 683 10.49 12.63 -1.81
C VAL A 683 9.44 13.03 -2.86
N LYS A 684 9.79 13.05 -4.15
CA LYS A 684 8.84 13.40 -5.23
C LYS A 684 7.64 12.43 -5.27
N ARG A 685 7.90 11.13 -5.09
CA ARG A 685 6.85 10.10 -5.04
C ARG A 685 5.93 10.32 -3.84
N ARG A 686 6.50 10.43 -2.63
CA ARG A 686 5.75 10.65 -1.39
C ARG A 686 4.98 11.98 -1.40
N GLU A 687 5.50 13.03 -2.03
CA GLU A 687 4.78 14.29 -2.25
C GLU A 687 3.50 14.06 -3.07
N LYS A 688 3.61 13.36 -4.21
CA LYS A 688 2.48 13.06 -5.10
C LYS A 688 1.44 12.18 -4.42
N ASP A 689 1.87 11.17 -3.67
CA ASP A 689 0.96 10.28 -2.95
C ASP A 689 0.27 11.00 -1.79
N ALA A 690 1.02 11.78 -1.01
CA ALA A 690 0.46 12.61 0.06
C ALA A 690 -0.52 13.67 -0.47
N GLN A 691 -0.31 14.20 -1.69
CA GLN A 691 -1.26 15.12 -2.32
C GLN A 691 -2.61 14.44 -2.60
N LYS A 692 -2.60 13.21 -3.12
CA LYS A 692 -3.82 12.43 -3.37
C LYS A 692 -4.53 12.09 -2.06
N ASP A 693 -3.77 11.71 -1.03
CA ASP A 693 -4.31 11.43 0.30
C ASP A 693 -4.95 12.69 0.88
N ALA A 694 -4.27 13.85 0.80
CA ALA A 694 -4.80 15.12 1.26
C ALA A 694 -6.14 15.46 0.56
N LEU A 695 -6.24 15.32 -0.76
CA LEU A 695 -7.50 15.53 -1.49
C LEU A 695 -8.60 14.55 -1.07
N THR A 696 -8.23 13.30 -0.76
CA THR A 696 -9.17 12.28 -0.28
C THR A 696 -9.70 12.62 1.11
N PHE A 697 -8.84 13.07 2.03
CA PHE A 697 -9.28 13.52 3.36
C PHE A 697 -10.05 14.84 3.29
N VAL A 698 -9.73 15.75 2.37
CA VAL A 698 -10.55 16.96 2.12
C VAL A 698 -11.96 16.56 1.69
N LYS A 699 -12.09 15.65 0.71
CA LYS A 699 -13.38 15.08 0.33
C LYS A 699 -14.09 14.52 1.56
N ASN A 700 -13.47 13.58 2.27
CA ASN A 700 -14.09 12.86 3.37
C ASN A 700 -14.43 13.74 4.58
N ALA A 701 -13.83 14.93 4.68
CA ALA A 701 -14.19 15.89 5.72
C ALA A 701 -15.63 16.40 5.56
N PHE A 702 -16.14 16.52 4.32
CA PHE A 702 -17.52 16.96 4.03
C PHE A 702 -18.52 15.83 4.27
N GLU A 703 -18.92 15.68 5.52
CA GLU A 703 -19.85 14.63 5.96
C GLU A 703 -21.13 15.17 6.60
N LEU A 704 -21.36 16.50 6.58
CA LEU A 704 -22.55 17.13 7.18
C LEU A 704 -23.36 17.88 6.12
N VAL A 705 -24.67 17.61 6.08
CA VAL A 705 -25.65 18.35 5.28
C VAL A 705 -26.66 19.00 6.22
N ILE A 706 -26.92 20.29 6.00
CA ILE A 706 -27.88 21.10 6.73
C ILE A 706 -28.99 21.48 5.76
N HIS A 707 -30.23 21.24 6.17
CA HIS A 707 -31.41 21.49 5.35
C HIS A 707 -32.62 21.83 6.21
N ILE A 708 -33.70 22.28 5.57
CA ILE A 708 -35.01 22.43 6.20
C ILE A 708 -35.84 21.16 6.03
N ASP A 709 -36.37 20.64 7.14
CA ASP A 709 -37.28 19.49 7.16
C ASP A 709 -38.74 19.87 6.86
N SER A 710 -39.66 18.90 6.88
CA SER A 710 -41.08 19.15 6.58
C SER A 710 -41.80 20.03 7.60
N SER A 711 -41.23 20.23 8.79
CA SER A 711 -41.79 21.12 9.83
C SER A 711 -41.30 22.56 9.69
N GLY A 712 -40.38 22.83 8.76
CA GLY A 712 -39.71 24.12 8.67
C GLY A 712 -38.53 24.28 9.63
N SER A 713 -38.13 23.23 10.34
CA SER A 713 -37.00 23.24 11.27
C SER A 713 -35.68 22.96 10.54
N VAL A 714 -34.59 23.59 11.01
CA VAL A 714 -33.26 23.32 10.46
C VAL A 714 -32.71 22.05 11.09
N GLN A 715 -32.34 21.10 10.24
CA GLN A 715 -31.74 19.84 10.66
C GLN A 715 -30.33 19.72 10.10
N GLN A 716 -29.43 19.18 10.91
CA GLN A 716 -28.09 18.78 10.50
C GLN A 716 -28.01 17.25 10.48
N LYS A 717 -27.67 16.69 9.33
CA LYS A 717 -27.56 15.26 9.12
C LYS A 717 -26.14 14.88 8.72
N LYS A 718 -25.65 13.75 9.25
CA LYS A 718 -24.41 13.13 8.80
C LYS A 718 -24.68 12.24 7.59
N PHE A 719 -23.84 12.33 6.57
CA PHE A 719 -23.82 11.43 5.42
C PHE A 719 -22.39 10.93 5.16
N THR A 720 -22.21 10.01 4.22
CA THR A 720 -20.87 9.49 3.88
C THR A 720 -20.74 9.39 2.37
N MET A 721 -19.78 10.11 1.81
CA MET A 721 -19.45 10.01 0.39
C MET A 721 -18.62 8.77 0.15
N GLY A 722 -19.21 7.76 -0.50
CA GLY A 722 -18.52 6.56 -0.96
C GLY A 722 -17.67 6.85 -2.21
N SER A 723 -17.76 6.00 -3.22
CA SER A 723 -17.13 6.26 -4.53
C SER A 723 -17.82 7.37 -5.33
N GLU A 724 -19.07 7.70 -4.98
CA GLU A 724 -19.86 8.70 -5.69
C GLU A 724 -19.47 10.15 -5.34
N PRO A 725 -19.72 11.12 -6.25
CA PRO A 725 -19.66 12.55 -5.95
C PRO A 725 -20.69 13.00 -4.91
N LEU A 726 -20.49 14.22 -4.39
CA LEU A 726 -21.33 14.84 -3.37
C LEU A 726 -22.81 14.87 -3.76
N TYR A 727 -23.13 15.43 -4.93
CA TYR A 727 -24.52 15.58 -5.37
C TYR A 727 -25.23 14.23 -5.51
N ALA A 728 -24.59 13.26 -6.17
CA ALA A 728 -25.15 11.93 -6.37
C ALA A 728 -25.47 11.24 -5.02
N THR A 729 -24.55 11.35 -4.05
CA THR A 729 -24.72 10.84 -2.69
C THR A 729 -25.93 11.48 -2.00
N LEU A 730 -26.02 12.81 -2.01
CA LEU A 730 -27.13 13.53 -1.36
C LEU A 730 -28.47 13.21 -2.03
N ALA A 731 -28.50 13.18 -3.35
CA ALA A 731 -29.73 12.96 -4.09
C ALA A 731 -30.21 11.49 -4.08
N GLN A 732 -29.48 10.57 -3.44
CA GLN A 732 -29.95 9.21 -3.08
C GLN A 732 -30.51 9.15 -1.64
N ASP A 733 -30.28 10.17 -0.82
CA ASP A 733 -30.72 10.22 0.56
C ASP A 733 -32.23 10.56 0.64
N LYS A 734 -33.01 9.55 1.06
CA LYS A 734 -34.48 9.65 1.14
C LYS A 734 -34.97 10.72 2.13
N ASP A 735 -34.21 11.01 3.18
CA ASP A 735 -34.62 11.97 4.20
C ASP A 735 -34.52 13.42 3.70
N LEU A 736 -33.68 13.67 2.68
CA LEU A 736 -33.58 14.97 2.02
C LEU A 736 -34.80 15.26 1.13
N ARG A 737 -35.66 14.27 0.86
CA ARG A 737 -36.90 14.37 0.06
C ARG A 737 -36.67 14.98 -1.32
N MET A 738 -35.56 14.61 -1.98
CA MET A 738 -35.19 15.13 -3.30
C MET A 738 -35.83 14.31 -4.44
N TYR A 739 -36.43 15.00 -5.41
CA TYR A 739 -37.03 14.38 -6.60
C TYR A 739 -36.41 14.93 -7.88
N ARG A 740 -36.08 14.02 -8.81
CA ARG A 740 -35.31 14.33 -10.04
C ARG A 740 -36.10 14.31 -11.34
N GLN A 741 -37.16 13.49 -11.44
CA GLN A 741 -37.84 13.24 -12.72
C GLN A 741 -39.32 13.62 -12.72
N LYS A 742 -40.12 13.06 -11.81
CA LYS A 742 -41.55 13.36 -11.65
C LYS A 742 -42.05 12.97 -10.25
N ILE A 743 -43.18 13.54 -9.85
CA ILE A 743 -43.97 13.10 -8.70
C ILE A 743 -45.33 12.59 -9.17
N ASN A 744 -46.13 11.97 -8.29
CA ASN A 744 -47.49 11.58 -8.66
C ASN A 744 -48.34 12.86 -8.87
N PRO A 745 -48.96 13.06 -10.05
CA PRO A 745 -49.81 14.22 -10.33
C PRO A 745 -50.83 14.56 -9.25
N GLU A 746 -51.47 13.56 -8.65
CA GLU A 746 -52.51 13.75 -7.63
C GLU A 746 -52.00 14.47 -6.38
N THR A 747 -50.69 14.44 -6.13
CA THR A 747 -50.12 15.07 -4.94
C THR A 747 -50.18 16.59 -4.97
N ILE A 748 -50.23 17.21 -6.17
CA ILE A 748 -50.31 18.66 -6.35
C ILE A 748 -51.74 19.15 -6.62
N LEU A 749 -52.70 18.24 -6.82
CA LEU A 749 -54.11 18.56 -7.06
C LEU A 749 -54.89 18.79 -5.75
N PRO A 750 -56.07 19.44 -5.77
CA PRO A 750 -56.92 19.58 -4.59
C PRO A 750 -57.19 18.24 -3.89
N GLY A 751 -56.96 18.21 -2.58
CA GLY A 751 -57.04 16.99 -1.76
C GLY A 751 -55.71 16.22 -1.64
N GLY A 752 -54.71 16.57 -2.45
CA GLY A 752 -53.36 16.02 -2.37
C GLY A 752 -52.49 16.65 -1.28
N PRO A 753 -51.46 15.94 -0.78
CA PRO A 753 -50.60 16.40 0.32
C PRO A 753 -49.75 17.65 0.02
N TYR A 754 -49.53 17.99 -1.26
CA TYR A 754 -48.72 19.12 -1.70
C TYR A 754 -49.55 20.17 -2.45
N CYS A 755 -50.86 20.19 -2.24
CA CYS A 755 -51.74 21.13 -2.90
C CYS A 755 -51.51 22.56 -2.40
N LYS A 756 -51.15 23.47 -3.31
CA LYS A 756 -51.09 24.92 -3.07
C LYS A 756 -52.02 25.70 -3.99
N TRP A 757 -53.10 25.06 -4.44
CA TRP A 757 -54.17 25.72 -5.15
C TRP A 757 -54.85 26.75 -4.23
N PRO A 758 -55.04 28.01 -4.66
CA PRO A 758 -55.80 28.96 -3.87
C PRO A 758 -57.24 28.47 -3.64
N ALA A 759 -57.77 28.73 -2.45
CA ALA A 759 -59.08 28.23 -2.05
C ALA A 759 -60.20 28.81 -2.94
N GLY A 760 -60.92 27.94 -3.64
CA GLY A 760 -62.05 28.33 -4.51
C GLY A 760 -61.67 28.53 -5.98
N ASP A 761 -60.39 28.70 -6.30
CA ASP A 761 -59.92 28.94 -7.67
C ASP A 761 -60.19 27.76 -8.59
N SER A 762 -60.36 28.07 -9.88
CA SER A 762 -60.58 27.08 -10.94
C SER A 762 -59.28 26.63 -11.60
N SER A 763 -58.22 27.42 -11.44
CA SER A 763 -56.93 27.19 -12.07
C SER A 763 -55.76 27.71 -11.24
N VAL A 764 -54.56 27.26 -11.58
CA VAL A 764 -53.30 27.77 -11.03
C VAL A 764 -52.27 27.82 -12.15
N LYS A 765 -51.41 28.84 -12.14
CA LYS A 765 -50.28 28.92 -13.08
C LYS A 765 -49.29 27.79 -12.82
N VAL A 766 -48.78 27.17 -13.87
CA VAL A 766 -47.78 26.09 -13.76
C VAL A 766 -46.50 26.61 -13.09
N SER A 767 -46.07 27.82 -13.43
CA SER A 767 -44.92 28.49 -12.78
C SER A 767 -45.13 28.71 -11.27
N SER A 768 -46.33 29.08 -10.84
CA SER A 768 -46.65 29.20 -9.40
C SER A 768 -46.65 27.86 -8.67
N ALA A 769 -47.07 26.79 -9.35
CA ALA A 769 -47.01 25.44 -8.78
C ALA A 769 -45.56 24.99 -8.55
N TYR A 770 -44.65 25.29 -9.48
CA TYR A 770 -43.23 25.04 -9.31
C TYR A 770 -42.59 25.88 -8.20
N ASP A 771 -42.82 27.19 -8.22
CA ASP A 771 -42.30 28.16 -7.26
C ASP A 771 -42.65 27.79 -5.80
N ALA A 772 -43.85 27.24 -5.57
CA ALA A 772 -44.30 26.77 -4.27
C ALA A 772 -43.38 25.70 -3.65
N PHE A 773 -42.82 24.78 -4.44
CA PHE A 773 -41.92 23.74 -3.91
C PHE A 773 -40.63 24.32 -3.31
N GLY A 774 -40.17 25.47 -3.80
CA GLY A 774 -39.02 26.16 -3.22
C GLY A 774 -39.34 26.87 -1.91
N ARG A 775 -40.58 27.34 -1.74
CA ARG A 775 -40.99 28.18 -0.61
C ARG A 775 -41.46 27.40 0.61
N TYR A 776 -42.20 26.31 0.39
CA TYR A 776 -42.91 25.61 1.47
C TYR A 776 -42.12 24.38 1.97
N PRO A 777 -41.68 24.34 3.25
CA PRO A 777 -40.87 23.24 3.78
C PRO A 777 -41.53 21.86 3.74
N GLU A 778 -42.85 21.80 3.89
CA GLU A 778 -43.64 20.57 3.86
C GLU A 778 -43.61 19.88 2.49
N MET A 779 -43.33 20.64 1.41
CA MET A 779 -43.19 20.11 0.06
C MET A 779 -41.81 19.46 -0.13
N PRO A 780 -41.69 18.44 -1.00
CA PRO A 780 -40.41 17.84 -1.32
C PRO A 780 -39.49 18.80 -2.08
N LYS A 781 -38.19 18.52 -2.11
CA LYS A 781 -37.19 19.31 -2.82
C LYS A 781 -37.14 18.90 -4.27
N LEU A 782 -37.41 19.83 -5.19
CA LEU A 782 -37.32 19.58 -6.63
C LEU A 782 -35.98 20.08 -7.15
N VAL A 783 -35.22 19.20 -7.80
CA VAL A 783 -33.88 19.56 -8.31
C VAL A 783 -33.95 20.39 -9.60
N ASN A 784 -35.07 20.32 -10.33
CA ASN A 784 -35.27 21.00 -11.61
C ASN A 784 -36.78 21.29 -11.83
N PRO A 785 -37.16 22.46 -12.41
CA PRO A 785 -38.53 22.75 -12.84
C PRO A 785 -39.19 21.69 -13.71
N GLN A 786 -38.40 20.97 -14.52
CA GLN A 786 -38.86 19.90 -15.40
C GLN A 786 -39.61 18.80 -14.63
N VAL A 787 -39.36 18.63 -13.33
CA VAL A 787 -40.10 17.67 -12.51
C VAL A 787 -41.58 18.01 -12.45
N VAL A 788 -41.93 19.30 -12.32
CA VAL A 788 -43.32 19.76 -12.36
C VAL A 788 -43.87 19.68 -13.78
N VAL A 789 -43.09 20.10 -14.79
CA VAL A 789 -43.49 20.02 -16.21
C VAL A 789 -43.88 18.59 -16.59
N ASN A 790 -43.03 17.60 -16.30
CA ASN A 790 -43.29 16.19 -16.54
C ASN A 790 -44.52 15.68 -15.75
N THR A 791 -44.69 16.16 -14.52
CA THR A 791 -45.84 15.80 -13.68
C THR A 791 -47.13 16.35 -14.28
N VAL A 792 -47.11 17.56 -14.81
CA VAL A 792 -48.28 18.21 -15.45
C VAL A 792 -48.59 17.56 -16.80
N GLU A 793 -47.58 17.22 -17.62
CA GLU A 793 -47.78 16.44 -18.85
C GLU A 793 -48.47 15.10 -18.58
N GLU A 794 -48.04 14.40 -17.54
CA GLU A 794 -48.69 13.17 -17.11
C GLU A 794 -50.14 13.42 -16.67
N ALA A 795 -50.37 14.47 -15.89
CA ALA A 795 -51.70 14.86 -15.42
C ALA A 795 -52.66 15.16 -16.58
N VAL A 796 -52.19 15.87 -17.60
CA VAL A 796 -52.95 16.22 -18.82
C VAL A 796 -53.28 14.98 -19.63
N ARG A 797 -52.30 14.08 -19.84
CA ARG A 797 -52.49 12.84 -20.60
C ARG A 797 -53.50 11.91 -19.93
N ARG A 798 -53.45 11.82 -18.60
CA ARG A 798 -54.40 11.07 -17.76
C ARG A 798 -55.77 11.74 -17.62
N GLY A 799 -55.93 13.00 -18.05
CA GLY A 799 -57.18 13.74 -17.93
C GLY A 799 -57.47 14.32 -16.54
N LEU A 800 -56.49 14.30 -15.64
CA LEU A 800 -56.61 14.83 -14.27
C LEU A 800 -56.71 16.36 -14.23
N VAL A 801 -56.08 17.04 -15.18
CA VAL A 801 -56.12 18.49 -15.34
C VAL A 801 -56.30 18.85 -16.81
N ALA A 802 -57.02 19.93 -17.08
CA ALA A 802 -57.05 20.55 -18.39
C ALA A 802 -56.02 21.68 -18.42
N LEU A 803 -55.11 21.68 -19.38
CA LEU A 803 -54.10 22.73 -19.50
C LEU A 803 -54.57 23.79 -20.50
N ARG A 804 -54.55 25.06 -20.07
CA ARG A 804 -54.77 26.22 -20.93
C ARG A 804 -53.43 26.89 -21.22
N TYR A 805 -52.97 26.83 -22.47
CA TYR A 805 -51.77 27.50 -22.95
C TYR A 805 -52.14 28.84 -23.59
N MET A 806 -51.47 29.92 -23.19
CA MET A 806 -51.71 31.28 -23.67
C MET A 806 -50.40 31.88 -24.21
N PRO A 807 -50.04 31.66 -25.49
CA PRO A 807 -48.77 32.12 -26.05
C PRO A 807 -48.63 33.66 -25.98
N PRO A 808 -47.38 34.19 -25.88
CA PRO A 808 -47.13 35.64 -25.88
C PRO A 808 -47.69 36.38 -27.12
N GLY A 809 -47.81 35.67 -28.25
CA GLY A 809 -48.36 36.21 -29.51
C GLY A 809 -49.88 36.31 -29.57
N GLY A 810 -50.60 35.91 -28.51
CA GLY A 810 -52.06 35.91 -28.43
C GLY A 810 -52.70 34.62 -28.94
N GLY A 811 -53.97 34.41 -28.56
CA GLY A 811 -54.70 33.15 -28.75
C GLY A 811 -54.68 32.27 -27.51
N GLU A 812 -55.40 31.14 -27.57
CA GLU A 812 -55.38 30.11 -26.53
C GLU A 812 -55.45 28.72 -27.16
N GLU A 813 -54.83 27.74 -26.49
CA GLU A 813 -54.92 26.34 -26.86
C GLU A 813 -55.15 25.48 -25.60
N TRP A 814 -55.97 24.44 -25.75
CA TRP A 814 -56.33 23.54 -24.66
C TRP A 814 -55.79 22.14 -24.89
N PHE A 815 -55.25 21.55 -23.82
CA PHE A 815 -54.78 20.16 -23.80
C PHE A 815 -55.48 19.39 -22.68
N TRP A 816 -56.12 18.26 -23.03
CA TRP A 816 -56.77 17.34 -22.10
C TRP A 816 -56.91 15.97 -22.76
N HIS A 817 -56.46 14.90 -22.08
CA HIS A 817 -56.33 13.55 -22.62
C HIS A 817 -55.47 13.44 -23.89
N CYS A 818 -54.45 14.29 -24.02
CA CYS A 818 -53.55 14.32 -25.16
C CYS A 818 -52.12 14.65 -24.74
N PRO A 819 -51.11 14.35 -25.56
CA PRO A 819 -49.78 14.88 -25.35
C PRO A 819 -49.76 16.40 -25.64
N ILE A 820 -48.82 17.12 -25.02
CA ILE A 820 -48.56 18.53 -25.30
C ILE A 820 -47.45 18.58 -26.34
N GLU A 821 -47.83 18.66 -27.62
CA GLU A 821 -46.89 18.61 -28.74
C GLU A 821 -46.90 19.92 -29.54
N GLY A 822 -45.75 20.31 -30.08
CA GLY A 822 -45.62 21.47 -30.95
C GLY A 822 -45.52 22.82 -30.23
N VAL A 823 -45.41 22.83 -28.90
CA VAL A 823 -45.31 24.05 -28.08
C VAL A 823 -44.05 24.04 -27.21
N VAL A 824 -43.22 25.07 -27.33
CA VAL A 824 -41.96 25.24 -26.58
C VAL A 824 -42.21 26.16 -25.38
N GLU A 825 -41.57 25.90 -24.24
CA GLU A 825 -41.69 26.71 -23.01
C GLU A 825 -43.14 26.90 -22.53
N TRP A 826 -44.03 25.94 -22.84
CA TRP A 826 -45.45 26.06 -22.53
C TRP A 826 -45.72 26.28 -21.04
N ALA A 827 -44.88 25.74 -20.15
CA ALA A 827 -45.04 25.82 -18.70
C ALA A 827 -45.04 27.25 -18.16
N ASP A 828 -44.31 28.18 -18.79
CA ASP A 828 -44.26 29.58 -18.32
C ASP A 828 -45.52 30.37 -18.67
N TYR A 829 -46.26 29.90 -19.69
CA TYR A 829 -47.43 30.57 -20.26
C TYR A 829 -48.72 29.74 -20.12
N SER A 830 -48.73 28.75 -19.22
CA SER A 830 -49.87 27.86 -19.03
C SER A 830 -50.47 27.88 -17.64
N GLU A 831 -51.76 27.57 -17.59
CA GLU A 831 -52.51 27.35 -16.36
C GLU A 831 -53.08 25.92 -16.35
N MET A 832 -52.97 25.26 -15.20
CA MET A 832 -53.68 24.02 -14.93
C MET A 832 -55.08 24.36 -14.44
N TRP A 833 -56.10 23.77 -15.06
CA TRP A 833 -57.49 23.92 -14.69
C TRP A 833 -58.07 22.61 -14.16
N LEU A 834 -58.92 22.71 -13.14
CA LEU A 834 -59.72 21.57 -12.70
C LEU A 834 -60.72 21.21 -13.80
N PRO A 835 -60.78 19.94 -14.26
CA PRO A 835 -61.63 19.55 -15.39
C PRO A 835 -63.10 19.96 -15.23
N ALA A 836 -63.68 19.77 -14.04
CA ALA A 836 -65.06 20.15 -13.73
C ALA A 836 -65.37 21.66 -13.86
N LYS A 837 -64.34 22.51 -13.88
CA LYS A 837 -64.47 23.97 -14.01
C LYS A 837 -63.87 24.52 -15.31
N ALA A 838 -63.41 23.64 -16.21
CA ALA A 838 -62.82 24.02 -17.49
C ALA A 838 -63.87 24.02 -18.61
N THR A 839 -63.75 24.98 -19.54
CA THR A 839 -64.51 24.99 -20.81
C THR A 839 -63.53 24.99 -21.97
N LEU A 840 -63.44 23.88 -22.68
CA LEU A 840 -62.48 23.66 -23.75
C LEU A 840 -62.93 24.33 -25.05
N THR A 841 -62.04 25.12 -25.66
CA THR A 841 -62.23 25.66 -27.02
C THR A 841 -61.70 24.72 -28.10
N LYS A 842 -60.97 23.67 -27.72
CA LYS A 842 -60.45 22.60 -28.58
C LYS A 842 -60.48 21.26 -27.84
N VAL A 843 -60.95 20.20 -28.50
CA VAL A 843 -60.94 18.82 -27.99
C VAL A 843 -60.04 18.00 -28.91
N HIS A 844 -59.03 17.34 -28.35
CA HIS A 844 -58.14 16.48 -29.14
C HIS A 844 -58.85 15.16 -29.51
N PRO A 845 -58.61 14.57 -30.70
CA PRO A 845 -59.26 13.32 -31.11
C PRO A 845 -59.10 12.16 -30.12
N SER A 846 -57.98 12.09 -29.40
CA SER A 846 -57.77 11.05 -28.37
C SER A 846 -58.75 11.15 -27.19
N ALA A 847 -59.26 12.35 -26.89
CA ALA A 847 -60.15 12.59 -25.76
C ALA A 847 -61.56 12.00 -25.98
N VAL A 848 -61.96 11.72 -27.22
CA VAL A 848 -63.25 11.09 -27.52
C VAL A 848 -63.13 9.56 -27.66
N LEU A 849 -61.93 8.99 -27.54
CA LEU A 849 -61.72 7.56 -27.75
C LEU A 849 -62.18 6.72 -26.55
N PRO A 850 -62.53 5.44 -26.78
CA PRO A 850 -62.89 4.48 -25.72
C PRO A 850 -61.87 4.35 -24.59
N ALA A 851 -60.58 4.52 -24.89
CA ALA A 851 -59.51 4.42 -23.90
C ALA A 851 -59.47 5.61 -22.93
N ALA A 852 -59.85 6.81 -23.38
CA ALA A 852 -59.90 8.02 -22.56
C ALA A 852 -61.22 8.12 -21.77
N MET A 853 -62.33 7.65 -22.34
CA MET A 853 -63.68 7.75 -21.77
C MET A 853 -64.18 6.42 -21.20
N GLN A 854 -63.32 5.73 -20.45
CA GLN A 854 -63.67 4.46 -19.82
C GLN A 854 -64.89 4.63 -18.90
N GLY A 855 -65.73 3.60 -18.81
CA GLY A 855 -66.98 3.64 -18.03
C GLY A 855 -68.15 4.34 -18.72
N LEU A 856 -67.90 5.23 -19.69
CA LEU A 856 -68.95 5.89 -20.48
C LEU A 856 -69.21 5.18 -21.82
N TRP A 857 -68.16 4.65 -22.45
CA TRP A 857 -68.33 3.84 -23.66
C TRP A 857 -69.04 2.51 -23.38
N PRO A 858 -70.04 2.12 -24.19
CA PRO A 858 -70.70 0.82 -24.06
C PRO A 858 -69.70 -0.36 -24.12
N THR A 859 -69.97 -1.41 -23.35
CA THR A 859 -69.16 -2.64 -23.35
C THR A 859 -69.47 -3.52 -24.57
N GLY A 860 -68.46 -4.20 -25.12
CA GLY A 860 -68.62 -5.10 -26.27
C GLY A 860 -68.68 -4.38 -27.62
N GLU A 861 -69.47 -4.90 -28.56
CA GLU A 861 -69.61 -4.37 -29.93
C GLU A 861 -70.71 -3.32 -30.11
N THR A 862 -71.36 -2.90 -29.01
CA THR A 862 -72.43 -1.90 -29.03
C THR A 862 -71.87 -0.49 -29.31
N PRO A 863 -72.49 0.32 -30.19
CA PRO A 863 -72.02 1.68 -30.46
C PRO A 863 -72.46 2.69 -29.41
N ALA A 864 -71.74 3.81 -29.29
CA ALA A 864 -72.23 5.03 -28.66
C ALA A 864 -72.87 5.94 -29.74
N LYS A 865 -73.93 6.67 -29.42
CA LYS A 865 -74.47 7.69 -30.33
C LYS A 865 -73.61 8.94 -30.31
N LEU A 866 -73.48 9.63 -31.45
CA LEU A 866 -72.72 10.90 -31.50
C LEU A 866 -73.29 11.94 -30.53
N SER A 867 -74.61 11.99 -30.37
CA SER A 867 -75.29 12.81 -29.37
C SER A 867 -74.91 12.47 -27.93
N GLU A 868 -74.73 11.18 -27.60
CA GLU A 868 -74.26 10.74 -26.27
C GLU A 868 -72.80 11.17 -26.05
N VAL A 869 -71.94 11.00 -27.05
CA VAL A 869 -70.54 11.44 -26.97
C VAL A 869 -70.45 12.96 -26.77
N CYS A 870 -71.32 13.75 -27.41
CA CYS A 870 -71.39 15.19 -27.19
C CYS A 870 -71.88 15.54 -25.78
N ALA A 871 -72.86 14.79 -25.25
CA ALA A 871 -73.41 15.01 -23.91
C ALA A 871 -72.37 14.75 -22.81
N TRP A 872 -71.39 13.86 -23.03
CA TRP A 872 -70.29 13.62 -22.08
C TRP A 872 -69.46 14.89 -21.79
N PHE A 873 -69.43 15.86 -22.70
CA PHE A 873 -68.72 17.13 -22.53
C PHE A 873 -69.63 18.28 -22.05
N ASP A 874 -70.69 17.99 -21.30
CA ASP A 874 -71.57 19.02 -20.71
C ASP A 874 -70.99 19.66 -19.43
N GLY A 875 -69.91 19.09 -18.88
CA GLY A 875 -69.27 19.51 -17.63
C GLY A 875 -69.78 18.81 -16.37
N THR A 876 -70.73 17.88 -16.49
CA THR A 876 -71.33 17.14 -15.36
C THR A 876 -70.98 15.65 -15.35
N HIS A 877 -70.52 15.11 -16.49
CA HIS A 877 -70.12 13.71 -16.61
C HIS A 877 -68.71 13.45 -16.05
N ALA A 878 -68.47 12.17 -15.75
CA ALA A 878 -67.18 11.68 -15.30
C ALA A 878 -66.83 10.35 -15.98
N PHE A 879 -65.55 10.17 -16.32
CA PHE A 879 -65.00 8.90 -16.81
C PHE A 879 -64.37 8.10 -15.67
N ASP A 880 -64.19 6.80 -15.90
CA ASP A 880 -63.53 5.88 -14.97
C ASP A 880 -62.03 5.81 -15.24
N GLU A 881 -61.20 6.27 -14.32
CA GLU A 881 -59.75 6.15 -14.41
C GLU A 881 -59.26 4.91 -13.65
N LEU A 882 -58.54 4.03 -14.35
CA LEU A 882 -57.86 2.88 -13.74
C LEU A 882 -56.42 3.26 -13.37
N VAL A 883 -56.21 3.63 -12.11
CA VAL A 883 -54.89 4.05 -11.60
C VAL A 883 -53.89 2.87 -11.60
N GLN A 884 -54.35 1.66 -11.26
CA GLN A 884 -53.55 0.43 -11.28
C GLN A 884 -54.39 -0.78 -11.68
N PRO A 885 -53.84 -1.75 -12.46
CA PRO A 885 -54.53 -2.99 -12.78
C PRO A 885 -54.96 -3.74 -11.50
N GLY A 886 -56.26 -3.98 -11.34
CA GLY A 886 -56.83 -4.70 -10.18
C GLY A 886 -57.39 -3.83 -9.06
N TYR A 887 -57.25 -2.49 -9.13
CA TYR A 887 -57.93 -1.56 -8.21
C TYR A 887 -59.26 -1.06 -8.79
N PRO A 888 -60.23 -0.66 -7.93
CA PRO A 888 -61.48 -0.04 -8.39
C PRO A 888 -61.19 1.24 -9.20
N PRO A 889 -61.93 1.50 -10.29
CA PRO A 889 -61.80 2.74 -11.04
C PRO A 889 -62.23 3.96 -10.23
N GLU A 890 -61.54 5.08 -10.42
CA GLU A 890 -61.87 6.36 -9.81
C GLU A 890 -62.60 7.27 -10.79
N LYS A 891 -63.69 7.92 -10.35
CA LYS A 891 -64.45 8.85 -11.20
C LYS A 891 -63.71 10.17 -11.36
N ARG A 892 -63.39 10.55 -12.60
CA ARG A 892 -62.72 11.81 -12.97
C ARG A 892 -63.63 12.67 -13.85
N ALA A 893 -63.75 13.96 -13.52
CA ALA A 893 -64.66 14.87 -14.20
C ALA A 893 -64.23 15.16 -15.65
N ILE A 894 -65.20 15.36 -16.53
CA ILE A 894 -64.99 15.72 -17.94
C ILE A 894 -65.21 17.23 -18.12
N PRO A 895 -64.30 17.96 -18.79
CA PRO A 895 -64.48 19.37 -19.11
C PRO A 895 -65.68 19.65 -20.01
N LYS A 896 -66.25 20.86 -19.87
CA LYS A 896 -67.30 21.33 -20.77
C LYS A 896 -66.72 21.65 -22.15
N ALA A 897 -67.38 21.28 -23.24
CA ALA A 897 -67.03 21.70 -24.60
C ALA A 897 -68.28 21.95 -25.46
N ASP A 898 -68.20 22.85 -26.43
CA ASP A 898 -69.28 23.03 -27.41
C ASP A 898 -69.36 21.80 -28.35
N TYR A 899 -70.58 21.38 -28.70
CA TYR A 899 -70.79 20.18 -29.53
C TYR A 899 -70.04 20.25 -30.87
N LYS A 900 -69.85 21.45 -31.46
CA LYS A 900 -69.08 21.61 -32.70
C LYS A 900 -67.61 21.22 -32.53
N VAL A 901 -67.04 21.50 -31.35
CA VAL A 901 -65.67 21.14 -31.01
C VAL A 901 -65.55 19.62 -30.84
N VAL A 902 -66.55 18.99 -30.21
CA VAL A 902 -66.61 17.53 -30.09
C VAL A 902 -66.78 16.86 -31.46
N HIS A 903 -67.64 17.41 -32.33
CA HIS A 903 -67.80 16.93 -33.71
C HIS A 903 -66.49 16.98 -34.49
N GLN A 904 -65.71 18.06 -34.36
CA GLN A 904 -64.39 18.17 -34.99
C GLN A 904 -63.43 17.10 -34.48
N ALA A 905 -63.42 16.83 -33.17
CA ALA A 905 -62.59 15.79 -32.57
C ALA A 905 -62.97 14.39 -33.06
N VAL A 906 -64.27 14.07 -33.10
CA VAL A 906 -64.80 12.80 -33.63
C VAL A 906 -64.48 12.66 -35.11
N ALA A 907 -64.71 13.69 -35.93
CA ALA A 907 -64.42 13.66 -37.36
C ALA A 907 -62.93 13.40 -37.63
N ALA A 908 -62.05 14.00 -36.83
CA ALA A 908 -60.61 13.76 -36.91
C ALA A 908 -60.23 12.35 -36.43
N ALA A 909 -60.82 11.82 -35.35
CA ALA A 909 -60.59 10.45 -34.90
C ALA A 909 -61.05 9.41 -35.94
N VAL A 910 -62.19 9.64 -36.59
CA VAL A 910 -62.67 8.79 -37.69
C VAL A 910 -61.75 8.89 -38.91
N GLY A 911 -61.30 10.10 -39.25
CA GLY A 911 -60.33 10.33 -40.32
C GLY A 911 -58.99 9.64 -40.10
N ARG A 912 -58.56 9.50 -38.84
CA ARG A 912 -57.36 8.75 -38.44
C ARG A 912 -57.57 7.23 -38.37
N GLY A 913 -58.81 6.75 -38.50
CA GLY A 913 -59.16 5.34 -38.37
C GLY A 913 -59.23 4.83 -36.92
N GLU A 914 -59.27 5.75 -35.93
CA GLU A 914 -59.33 5.43 -34.50
C GLU A 914 -60.76 5.17 -34.03
N LEU A 915 -61.75 5.80 -34.70
CA LEU A 915 -63.18 5.57 -34.52
C LEU A 915 -63.83 5.17 -35.84
N TRP A 916 -64.89 4.37 -35.74
CA TRP A 916 -65.67 3.93 -36.87
C TRP A 916 -67.08 4.52 -36.79
N LEU A 917 -67.48 5.30 -37.79
CA LEU A 917 -68.78 5.96 -37.83
C LEU A 917 -69.72 5.24 -38.80
N ILE A 918 -70.95 4.95 -38.35
CA ILE A 918 -72.03 4.42 -39.19
C ILE A 918 -73.26 5.34 -39.10
N PHE A 919 -73.76 5.80 -40.24
CA PHE A 919 -75.01 6.55 -40.34
C PHE A 919 -75.85 6.03 -41.52
N GLY A 920 -77.00 5.42 -41.22
CA GLY A 920 -77.80 4.73 -42.23
C GLY A 920 -77.01 3.58 -42.90
N ASN A 921 -76.74 3.72 -44.20
CA ASN A 921 -75.91 2.77 -44.96
C ASN A 921 -74.45 3.22 -45.10
N ASP A 922 -74.12 4.44 -44.69
CA ASP A 922 -72.77 4.99 -44.76
C ASP A 922 -71.92 4.43 -43.63
N SER A 923 -70.67 4.08 -43.95
CA SER A 923 -69.72 3.47 -43.02
C SER A 923 -68.33 4.03 -43.28
N VAL A 924 -67.86 4.85 -42.35
CA VAL A 924 -66.67 5.70 -42.53
C VAL A 924 -65.61 5.33 -41.50
N LEU A 925 -64.42 4.98 -41.98
CA LEU A 925 -63.24 4.64 -41.19
C LEU A 925 -61.98 4.99 -42.01
N GLY A 926 -61.07 5.80 -41.45
CA GLY A 926 -59.84 6.22 -42.13
C GLY A 926 -60.06 7.27 -43.23
N GLU A 927 -61.19 7.99 -43.16
CA GLU A 927 -61.60 9.08 -44.04
C GLU A 927 -62.38 10.13 -43.25
N LYS A 928 -62.30 11.40 -43.64
CA LYS A 928 -63.00 12.48 -42.94
C LYS A 928 -64.51 12.37 -43.21
N PRO A 929 -65.36 12.21 -42.18
CA PRO A 929 -66.82 12.24 -42.36
C PRO A 929 -67.30 13.57 -42.93
N THR A 930 -68.36 13.51 -43.74
CA THR A 930 -69.06 14.71 -44.22
C THR A 930 -69.95 15.30 -43.13
N ASP A 931 -70.34 16.57 -43.25
CA ASP A 931 -71.23 17.23 -42.27
C ASP A 931 -72.58 16.51 -42.12
N LEU A 932 -73.09 15.89 -43.19
CA LEU A 932 -74.31 15.07 -43.19
C LEU A 932 -74.15 13.76 -42.41
N GLN A 933 -72.95 13.19 -42.36
CA GLN A 933 -72.65 11.94 -41.66
C GLN A 933 -72.40 12.17 -40.15
N LEU A 934 -72.07 13.40 -39.76
CA LEU A 934 -71.94 13.82 -38.35
C LEU A 934 -73.31 14.19 -37.76
N ASP A 935 -74.31 13.36 -38.03
CA ASP A 935 -75.66 13.51 -37.48
C ASP A 935 -75.72 13.01 -36.02
N ALA A 936 -76.63 13.59 -35.22
CA ALA A 936 -76.80 13.24 -33.81
C ALA A 936 -77.12 11.74 -33.58
N ASP A 937 -77.77 11.08 -34.56
CA ASP A 937 -78.12 9.66 -34.52
C ASP A 937 -77.04 8.74 -35.10
N ALA A 938 -75.92 9.28 -35.59
CA ALA A 938 -74.78 8.51 -36.06
C ALA A 938 -74.23 7.62 -34.94
N SER A 939 -73.89 6.38 -35.29
CA SER A 939 -73.43 5.36 -34.35
C SER A 939 -71.91 5.23 -34.45
N LEU A 940 -71.23 5.51 -33.35
CA LEU A 940 -69.78 5.43 -33.23
C LEU A 940 -69.39 4.09 -32.60
N TYR A 941 -68.53 3.37 -33.31
CA TYR A 941 -67.97 2.10 -32.89
C TYR A 941 -66.47 2.25 -32.65
N ARG A 942 -65.93 1.34 -31.84
CA ARG A 942 -64.50 1.07 -31.79
C ARG A 942 -64.02 0.70 -33.19
N ALA A 943 -62.80 1.10 -33.56
CA ALA A 943 -62.21 0.69 -34.82
C ALA A 943 -62.26 -0.85 -34.95
N PRO A 944 -62.86 -1.40 -36.02
CA PRO A 944 -63.01 -2.84 -36.17
C PRO A 944 -61.65 -3.48 -36.46
N THR A 945 -61.48 -4.74 -36.03
CA THR A 945 -60.34 -5.55 -36.45
C THR A 945 -60.31 -5.66 -37.97
N ARG A 946 -59.18 -5.32 -38.59
CA ARG A 946 -59.01 -5.37 -40.04
C ARG A 946 -59.29 -6.78 -40.57
N LEU A 947 -60.09 -6.87 -41.63
CA LEU A 947 -60.36 -8.14 -42.32
C LEU A 947 -59.08 -8.69 -42.96
N ARG A 948 -58.97 -10.01 -43.02
CA ARG A 948 -57.92 -10.72 -43.76
C ARG A 948 -58.47 -11.21 -45.09
N ALA A 949 -57.60 -11.45 -46.06
CA ALA A 949 -57.98 -12.00 -47.36
C ALA A 949 -58.79 -13.31 -47.24
N MET A 950 -58.47 -14.16 -46.25
CA MET A 950 -59.21 -15.41 -45.99
C MET A 950 -60.65 -15.19 -45.53
N ASP A 951 -60.94 -14.05 -44.88
CA ASP A 951 -62.28 -13.74 -44.38
C ASP A 951 -63.24 -13.37 -45.54
N LEU A 952 -62.73 -13.26 -46.78
CA LEU A 952 -63.51 -13.05 -48.01
C LEU A 952 -63.82 -14.35 -48.77
N LEU A 953 -63.20 -15.48 -48.41
CA LEU A 953 -63.30 -16.74 -49.13
C LEU A 953 -64.63 -17.48 -48.86
N PRO A 954 -65.00 -18.49 -49.67
CA PRO A 954 -66.26 -19.23 -49.48
C PRO A 954 -66.42 -19.87 -48.11
N GLY A 955 -65.32 -20.24 -47.44
CA GLY A 955 -65.36 -20.78 -46.08
C GLY A 955 -65.87 -19.79 -45.02
N ALA A 956 -65.74 -18.49 -45.27
CA ALA A 956 -66.21 -17.43 -44.38
C ALA A 956 -67.53 -16.80 -44.88
N LEU A 957 -67.68 -16.58 -46.20
CA LEU A 957 -68.83 -15.89 -46.80
C LEU A 957 -69.59 -16.76 -47.82
N ALA A 958 -69.95 -17.99 -47.46
CA ALA A 958 -70.47 -19.00 -48.39
C ALA A 958 -71.62 -18.52 -49.31
N ALA A 959 -72.55 -17.70 -48.79
CA ALA A 959 -73.69 -17.22 -49.56
C ALA A 959 -73.34 -16.17 -50.64
N ALA A 960 -72.15 -15.55 -50.56
CA ALA A 960 -71.67 -14.64 -51.59
C ALA A 960 -71.10 -15.36 -52.83
N TRP A 961 -70.80 -16.65 -52.72
CA TRP A 961 -70.08 -17.42 -53.74
C TRP A 961 -71.01 -18.43 -54.44
N GLY A 962 -70.85 -18.60 -55.76
CA GLY A 962 -71.64 -19.56 -56.53
C GLY A 962 -71.10 -19.83 -57.94
N GLY A 963 -71.67 -20.82 -58.63
CA GLY A 963 -71.30 -21.19 -60.01
C GLY A 963 -70.14 -22.18 -60.14
N THR A 964 -69.90 -22.64 -61.37
CA THR A 964 -68.78 -23.53 -61.75
C THR A 964 -68.07 -22.96 -62.99
N PRO A 965 -66.85 -22.40 -62.87
CA PRO A 965 -66.04 -22.28 -61.66
C PRO A 965 -66.65 -21.28 -60.64
N THR A 966 -66.27 -21.41 -59.37
CA THR A 966 -66.83 -20.60 -58.26
C THR A 966 -66.45 -19.12 -58.41
N THR A 967 -67.45 -18.27 -58.63
CA THR A 967 -67.33 -16.82 -58.79
C THR A 967 -68.18 -16.05 -57.78
N THR A 968 -67.87 -14.76 -57.61
CA THR A 968 -68.62 -13.78 -56.81
C THR A 968 -68.47 -12.39 -57.42
N THR A 969 -69.12 -11.38 -56.86
CA THR A 969 -68.87 -9.96 -57.17
C THR A 969 -68.47 -9.20 -55.91
N VAL A 970 -67.78 -8.07 -56.06
CA VAL A 970 -67.40 -7.20 -54.93
C VAL A 970 -68.62 -6.81 -54.08
N GLY A 971 -69.75 -6.53 -54.73
CA GLY A 971 -71.02 -6.21 -54.09
C GLY A 971 -71.64 -7.38 -53.32
N LYS A 972 -71.58 -8.61 -53.85
CA LYS A 972 -72.06 -9.81 -53.16
C LYS A 972 -71.24 -10.11 -51.91
N LEU A 973 -69.91 -9.99 -52.00
CA LEU A 973 -69.01 -10.15 -50.85
C LEU A 973 -69.34 -9.12 -49.75
N TYR A 974 -69.51 -7.85 -50.12
CA TYR A 974 -69.83 -6.80 -49.15
C TYR A 974 -71.24 -6.94 -48.56
N ALA A 975 -72.23 -7.34 -49.37
CA ALA A 975 -73.60 -7.55 -48.92
C ALA A 975 -73.71 -8.71 -47.93
N GLU A 976 -73.02 -9.82 -48.18
CA GLU A 976 -72.99 -10.95 -47.24
C GLU A 976 -72.21 -10.61 -45.97
N LEU A 977 -71.07 -9.90 -46.09
CA LEU A 977 -70.35 -9.41 -44.92
C LEU A 977 -71.22 -8.47 -44.05
N LYS A 978 -71.96 -7.57 -44.69
CA LYS A 978 -72.92 -6.68 -44.02
C LYS A 978 -74.04 -7.47 -43.33
N SER A 979 -74.54 -8.53 -43.97
CA SER A 979 -75.56 -9.43 -43.43
C SER A 979 -75.05 -10.18 -42.19
N GLN A 980 -73.88 -10.83 -42.28
CA GLN A 980 -73.31 -11.62 -41.18
C GLN A 980 -72.90 -10.74 -39.98
N ARG A 981 -72.41 -9.52 -40.22
CA ARG A 981 -71.98 -8.60 -39.16
C ARG A 981 -73.12 -7.73 -38.61
N GLY A 982 -74.31 -7.80 -39.21
CA GLY A 982 -75.49 -7.03 -38.79
C GLY A 982 -75.40 -5.52 -38.98
N LYS A 983 -74.35 -5.02 -39.67
CA LYS A 983 -74.09 -3.59 -39.91
C LYS A 983 -73.20 -3.38 -41.15
N PRO A 984 -73.29 -2.24 -41.86
CA PRO A 984 -72.39 -1.95 -42.98
C PRO A 984 -70.93 -1.94 -42.52
N TRP A 985 -70.04 -2.72 -43.14
CA TRP A 985 -68.60 -2.77 -42.79
C TRP A 985 -67.84 -1.53 -43.30
N ALA A 986 -66.65 -1.23 -42.77
CA ALA A 986 -65.82 -0.12 -43.25
C ALA A 986 -65.48 -0.30 -44.75
N THR A 987 -66.04 0.54 -45.61
CA THR A 987 -66.02 0.36 -47.08
C THR A 987 -64.62 0.47 -47.66
N LYS A 988 -63.84 1.48 -47.25
CA LYS A 988 -62.45 1.67 -47.68
C LYS A 988 -61.57 0.49 -47.27
N GLN A 989 -61.59 0.14 -45.98
CA GLN A 989 -60.83 -0.99 -45.46
C GLN A 989 -61.20 -2.31 -46.16
N PHE A 990 -62.47 -2.53 -46.46
CA PHE A 990 -62.92 -3.70 -47.22
C PHE A 990 -62.32 -3.72 -48.63
N ILE A 991 -62.35 -2.59 -49.35
CA ILE A 991 -61.79 -2.50 -50.71
C ILE A 991 -60.27 -2.70 -50.71
N GLU A 992 -59.55 -2.15 -49.72
CA GLU A 992 -58.12 -2.40 -49.54
C GLU A 992 -57.83 -3.90 -49.37
N VAL A 993 -58.62 -4.60 -48.56
CA VAL A 993 -58.46 -6.05 -48.34
C VAL A 993 -58.82 -6.87 -49.60
N VAL A 994 -59.82 -6.45 -50.37
CA VAL A 994 -60.16 -7.09 -51.66
C VAL A 994 -59.00 -6.93 -52.65
N ASN A 995 -58.41 -5.74 -52.76
CA ASN A 995 -57.25 -5.50 -53.61
C ASN A 995 -56.03 -6.30 -53.14
N GLU A 996 -55.77 -6.31 -51.82
CA GLU A 996 -54.70 -7.11 -51.22
C GLU A 996 -54.88 -8.61 -51.51
N ALA A 997 -56.10 -9.15 -51.35
CA ALA A 997 -56.41 -10.54 -51.66
C ALA A 997 -56.17 -10.87 -53.13
N VAL A 998 -56.46 -9.94 -54.05
CA VAL A 998 -56.15 -10.11 -55.47
C VAL A 998 -54.64 -10.05 -55.74
N ASN A 999 -53.94 -9.09 -55.13
CA ASN A 999 -52.51 -8.90 -55.30
C ASN A 999 -51.68 -10.07 -54.72
N GLN A 1000 -52.17 -10.68 -53.64
CA GLN A 1000 -51.61 -11.90 -53.03
C GLN A 1000 -52.00 -13.19 -53.77
N GLY A 1001 -52.80 -13.11 -54.84
CA GLY A 1001 -53.27 -14.27 -55.60
C GLY A 1001 -54.25 -15.18 -54.85
N VAL A 1002 -54.81 -14.72 -53.72
CA VAL A 1002 -55.85 -15.41 -52.96
C VAL A 1002 -57.18 -15.35 -53.72
N LEU A 1003 -57.43 -14.24 -54.42
CA LEU A 1003 -58.53 -14.02 -55.34
C LEU A 1003 -58.01 -13.64 -56.72
N ALA A 1004 -58.78 -13.88 -57.77
CA ALA A 1004 -58.46 -13.43 -59.13
C ALA A 1004 -59.62 -12.66 -59.74
N ARG A 1005 -59.31 -11.59 -60.49
CA ARG A 1005 -60.32 -10.88 -61.30
C ARG A 1005 -60.74 -11.78 -62.46
N VAL A 1006 -62.05 -11.86 -62.74
CA VAL A 1006 -62.55 -12.61 -63.91
C VAL A 1006 -62.14 -11.92 -65.21
N ALA A 1007 -62.23 -10.58 -65.25
CA ALA A 1007 -61.76 -9.73 -66.34
C ALA A 1007 -60.61 -8.82 -65.87
N ALA A 1008 -59.62 -8.59 -66.74
CA ALA A 1008 -58.54 -7.64 -66.48
C ALA A 1008 -59.09 -6.21 -66.37
N GLY A 1009 -58.59 -5.44 -65.41
CA GLY A 1009 -59.02 -4.06 -65.16
C GLY A 1009 -58.26 -3.42 -64.00
N PRO A 1010 -58.47 -2.13 -63.71
CA PRO A 1010 -57.78 -1.40 -62.65
C PRO A 1010 -58.12 -1.94 -61.25
N GLU A 1011 -57.41 -1.49 -60.22
CA GLU A 1011 -57.77 -1.79 -58.82
C GLU A 1011 -59.19 -1.35 -58.48
N PHE A 1012 -59.79 -2.00 -57.47
CA PHE A 1012 -61.08 -1.60 -56.95
C PHE A 1012 -60.90 -0.32 -56.13
N THR A 1013 -61.83 0.61 -56.28
CA THR A 1013 -61.73 1.96 -55.69
C THR A 1013 -62.85 2.23 -54.72
N SER A 1014 -64.05 1.64 -54.91
CA SER A 1014 -65.15 1.75 -53.95
C SER A 1014 -66.12 0.58 -54.07
N VAL A 1015 -66.81 0.24 -52.98
CA VAL A 1015 -67.83 -0.82 -52.98
C VAL A 1015 -68.94 -0.54 -53.99
N THR A 1016 -69.38 0.71 -54.10
CA THR A 1016 -70.50 1.10 -54.96
C THR A 1016 -70.12 1.09 -56.43
N ALA A 1017 -68.98 1.68 -56.81
CA ALA A 1017 -68.56 1.75 -58.21
C ALA A 1017 -68.15 0.38 -58.77
N ASP A 1018 -67.59 -0.48 -57.92
CA ASP A 1018 -67.05 -1.78 -58.30
C ASP A 1018 -67.98 -2.95 -57.98
N SER A 1019 -69.21 -2.69 -57.50
CA SER A 1019 -70.16 -3.70 -56.99
C SER A 1019 -70.37 -4.90 -57.93
N GLU A 1020 -70.51 -4.65 -59.23
CA GLU A 1020 -70.79 -5.69 -60.24
C GLU A 1020 -69.53 -6.38 -60.78
N ARG A 1021 -68.33 -5.98 -60.34
CA ARG A 1021 -67.08 -6.55 -60.86
C ARG A 1021 -66.86 -7.94 -60.28
N GLU A 1022 -66.65 -8.92 -61.17
CA GLU A 1022 -66.56 -10.34 -60.82
C GLU A 1022 -65.15 -10.77 -60.36
N LEU A 1023 -65.15 -11.61 -59.33
CA LEU A 1023 -64.00 -12.25 -58.72
C LEU A 1023 -64.18 -13.78 -58.77
N LYS A 1024 -63.09 -14.52 -58.87
CA LYS A 1024 -63.06 -15.99 -58.87
C LYS A 1024 -61.94 -16.52 -57.98
N LEU A 1025 -62.07 -17.78 -57.59
CA LEU A 1025 -60.95 -18.52 -56.98
C LEU A 1025 -59.90 -18.88 -58.06
N PRO A 1026 -58.60 -18.84 -57.73
CA PRO A 1026 -57.56 -19.41 -58.58
C PRO A 1026 -57.74 -20.93 -58.77
N ALA A 1027 -57.22 -21.50 -59.86
CA ALA A 1027 -57.24 -22.94 -60.06
C ALA A 1027 -56.36 -23.65 -59.00
N ALA A 1028 -56.73 -24.87 -58.58
CA ALA A 1028 -55.92 -25.64 -57.63
C ALA A 1028 -54.50 -25.88 -58.21
N GLY A 1029 -53.47 -25.43 -57.51
CA GLY A 1029 -52.07 -25.49 -57.97
C GLY A 1029 -51.57 -24.28 -58.76
N THR A 1030 -52.35 -23.19 -58.85
CA THR A 1030 -51.85 -21.93 -59.42
C THR A 1030 -50.71 -21.39 -58.54
N PRO A 1031 -49.50 -21.11 -59.07
CA PRO A 1031 -48.44 -20.50 -58.28
C PRO A 1031 -48.91 -19.16 -57.75
N VAL A 1032 -48.83 -18.96 -56.43
CA VAL A 1032 -49.02 -17.64 -55.82
C VAL A 1032 -48.00 -16.72 -56.48
N PRO A 1033 -48.42 -15.63 -57.17
CA PRO A 1033 -47.47 -14.67 -57.68
C PRO A 1033 -46.63 -14.18 -56.49
N PRO A 1034 -45.30 -14.01 -56.65
CA PRO A 1034 -44.49 -13.46 -55.57
C PRO A 1034 -45.13 -12.15 -55.10
N PRO A 1035 -45.08 -11.85 -53.79
CA PRO A 1035 -45.65 -10.61 -53.27
C PRO A 1035 -45.17 -9.46 -54.15
N PRO A 1036 -46.04 -8.48 -54.46
CA PRO A 1036 -45.56 -7.29 -55.14
C PRO A 1036 -44.33 -6.79 -54.38
N PRO A 1037 -43.29 -6.28 -55.07
CA PRO A 1037 -42.16 -5.71 -54.36
C PRO A 1037 -42.70 -4.74 -53.30
N PRO A 1038 -42.13 -4.72 -52.08
CA PRO A 1038 -42.51 -3.71 -51.09
C PRO A 1038 -42.48 -2.36 -51.82
N PRO A 1039 -43.45 -1.46 -51.56
CA PRO A 1039 -43.54 -0.19 -52.27
C PRO A 1039 -42.13 0.38 -52.35
N SER A 1040 -41.62 0.55 -53.57
CA SER A 1040 -40.23 0.93 -53.81
C SER A 1040 -39.98 2.25 -53.09
N GLY A 1041 -39.31 2.16 -51.94
CA GLY A 1041 -39.22 3.27 -51.00
C GLY A 1041 -38.72 2.92 -49.59
N ALA A 1042 -38.81 1.67 -49.13
CA ALA A 1042 -38.26 1.28 -47.82
C ALA A 1042 -36.72 1.36 -47.83
N LYS A 1043 -36.17 2.27 -47.03
CA LYS A 1043 -34.73 2.43 -46.80
C LYS A 1043 -34.37 1.67 -45.53
N GLU A 1044 -33.62 0.59 -45.67
CA GLU A 1044 -33.13 -0.21 -44.55
C GLU A 1044 -31.68 0.15 -44.22
N THR A 1045 -31.33 0.09 -42.94
CA THR A 1045 -29.93 0.19 -42.48
C THR A 1045 -29.27 -1.20 -42.52
N SER A 1046 -27.94 -1.27 -42.52
CA SER A 1046 -27.23 -2.54 -42.36
C SER A 1046 -27.49 -3.20 -40.99
N GLU A 1047 -27.45 -4.54 -40.93
CA GLU A 1047 -27.63 -5.29 -39.67
C GLU A 1047 -26.47 -5.01 -38.70
N ALA A 1048 -26.78 -4.54 -37.48
CA ALA A 1048 -25.79 -4.27 -36.43
C ALA A 1048 -25.94 -5.25 -35.27
N ALA A 1049 -24.81 -5.77 -34.76
CA ALA A 1049 -24.79 -6.63 -33.58
C ALA A 1049 -24.50 -5.80 -32.33
N LEU A 1050 -25.50 -5.64 -31.47
CA LEU A 1050 -25.40 -4.86 -30.23
C LEU A 1050 -25.24 -5.79 -29.02
N ASN A 1051 -24.38 -5.42 -28.08
CA ASN A 1051 -24.38 -6.03 -26.74
C ASN A 1051 -25.52 -5.45 -25.88
N LEU A 1052 -25.75 -5.98 -24.68
CA LEU A 1052 -26.89 -5.57 -23.85
C LEU A 1052 -26.87 -4.08 -23.48
N ALA A 1053 -25.69 -3.52 -23.16
CA ALA A 1053 -25.55 -2.09 -22.85
C ALA A 1053 -25.86 -1.23 -24.08
N GLN A 1054 -25.33 -1.58 -25.25
CA GLN A 1054 -25.60 -0.86 -26.50
C GLN A 1054 -27.06 -0.98 -26.95
N LEU A 1055 -27.72 -2.10 -26.68
CA LEU A 1055 -29.15 -2.27 -26.94
C LEU A 1055 -29.97 -1.40 -25.99
N GLN A 1056 -29.57 -1.30 -24.72
CA GLN A 1056 -30.21 -0.42 -23.75
C GLN A 1056 -30.05 1.06 -24.14
N ASP A 1057 -28.84 1.50 -24.49
CA ASP A 1057 -28.56 2.85 -25.00
C ASP A 1057 -29.38 3.14 -26.27
N PHE A 1058 -29.49 2.15 -27.17
CA PHE A 1058 -30.33 2.27 -28.36
C PHE A 1058 -31.81 2.40 -28.02
N VAL A 1059 -32.34 1.68 -27.04
CA VAL A 1059 -33.76 1.77 -26.66
C VAL A 1059 -34.06 3.08 -25.91
N GLU A 1060 -33.16 3.53 -25.03
CA GLU A 1060 -33.36 4.70 -24.18
C GLU A 1060 -33.12 6.03 -24.92
N GLU A 1061 -32.09 6.10 -25.77
CA GLU A 1061 -31.70 7.34 -26.45
C GLU A 1061 -31.82 7.24 -27.98
N GLY A 1062 -31.36 6.13 -28.57
CA GLY A 1062 -31.26 5.97 -30.02
C GLY A 1062 -32.59 5.89 -30.76
N ALA A 1063 -33.51 5.03 -30.32
CA ALA A 1063 -34.80 4.75 -30.94
C ALA A 1063 -35.77 5.94 -30.80
N PRO A 1064 -35.86 6.64 -29.65
CA PRO A 1064 -36.62 7.90 -29.57
C PRO A 1064 -36.05 8.98 -30.50
N ALA A 1065 -34.72 9.14 -30.55
CA ALA A 1065 -34.09 10.10 -31.44
C ALA A 1065 -34.33 9.78 -32.93
N LEU A 1066 -34.23 8.51 -33.32
CA LEU A 1066 -34.54 8.03 -34.67
C LEU A 1066 -36.01 8.22 -35.03
N THR A 1067 -36.92 7.90 -34.12
CA THR A 1067 -38.37 8.09 -34.33
C THR A 1067 -38.72 9.56 -34.51
N LYS A 1068 -38.04 10.45 -33.76
CA LYS A 1068 -38.16 11.90 -33.93
C LYS A 1068 -37.58 12.41 -35.25
N LEU A 1069 -36.43 11.90 -35.68
CA LEU A 1069 -35.76 12.30 -36.93
C LEU A 1069 -36.47 11.74 -38.18
N LEU A 1070 -37.15 10.60 -38.06
CA LEU A 1070 -37.90 9.92 -39.12
C LEU A 1070 -39.41 10.16 -39.01
N ALA A 1071 -39.81 11.25 -38.33
CA ALA A 1071 -41.22 11.61 -38.13
C ALA A 1071 -41.97 11.64 -39.48
N GLY A 1072 -43.04 10.85 -39.57
CA GLY A 1072 -43.85 10.67 -40.80
C GLY A 1072 -43.60 9.37 -41.58
N ALA A 1073 -42.58 8.57 -41.23
CA ALA A 1073 -42.24 7.33 -41.94
C ALA A 1073 -42.37 6.03 -41.10
N THR A 1074 -42.98 6.10 -39.90
CA THR A 1074 -43.19 5.00 -38.92
C THR A 1074 -42.06 3.95 -38.93
N PRO A 1075 -40.92 4.22 -38.26
CA PRO A 1075 -39.79 3.30 -38.28
C PRO A 1075 -40.15 1.96 -37.63
N GLU A 1076 -39.84 0.86 -38.30
CA GLU A 1076 -39.96 -0.50 -37.79
C GLU A 1076 -38.59 -1.01 -37.31
N PHE A 1077 -38.56 -1.63 -36.14
CA PHE A 1077 -37.34 -2.17 -35.55
C PHE A 1077 -37.43 -3.69 -35.43
N ALA A 1078 -36.41 -4.40 -35.91
CA ALA A 1078 -36.30 -5.86 -35.79
C ALA A 1078 -35.21 -6.24 -34.79
N VAL A 1079 -35.54 -7.09 -33.81
CA VAL A 1079 -34.59 -7.55 -32.77
C VAL A 1079 -34.35 -9.05 -32.90
N ARG A 1080 -33.08 -9.46 -32.99
CA ARG A 1080 -32.66 -10.87 -33.05
C ARG A 1080 -31.66 -11.19 -31.95
N VAL A 1081 -32.04 -12.10 -31.04
CA VAL A 1081 -31.13 -12.60 -29.99
C VAL A 1081 -30.31 -13.77 -30.54
N ARG A 1082 -28.98 -13.72 -30.42
CA ARG A 1082 -28.08 -14.81 -30.82
C ARG A 1082 -27.28 -15.31 -29.62
N ILE A 1083 -27.22 -16.63 -29.45
CA ILE A 1083 -26.38 -17.29 -28.44
C ILE A 1083 -25.10 -17.76 -29.14
N LYS A 1084 -23.93 -17.36 -28.62
CA LYS A 1084 -22.64 -17.92 -29.05
C LYS A 1084 -22.16 -18.93 -28.01
N GLY A 1085 -21.95 -20.18 -28.42
CA GLY A 1085 -21.47 -21.27 -27.53
C GLY A 1085 -22.50 -22.38 -27.32
N LYS A 1086 -22.39 -23.13 -26.21
CA LYS A 1086 -23.30 -24.24 -25.89
C LYS A 1086 -24.71 -23.75 -25.59
N THR A 1087 -25.72 -24.40 -26.18
CA THR A 1087 -27.14 -24.17 -25.91
C THR A 1087 -27.42 -24.41 -24.42
N PRO A 1088 -27.94 -23.42 -23.68
CA PRO A 1088 -28.29 -23.59 -22.27
C PRO A 1088 -29.45 -24.60 -22.11
N GLY A 1089 -29.41 -25.43 -21.07
CA GLY A 1089 -30.50 -26.36 -20.74
C GLY A 1089 -31.84 -25.69 -20.38
N THR A 1090 -31.87 -24.36 -20.30
CA THR A 1090 -33.02 -23.52 -19.95
C THR A 1090 -33.60 -22.77 -21.16
N LEU A 1091 -33.32 -23.19 -22.40
CA LEU A 1091 -33.82 -22.51 -23.61
C LEU A 1091 -35.35 -22.41 -23.66
N ALA A 1092 -36.07 -23.42 -23.14
CA ALA A 1092 -37.52 -23.39 -23.01
C ALA A 1092 -38.01 -22.24 -22.11
N ALA A 1093 -37.34 -22.00 -20.97
CA ALA A 1093 -37.65 -20.88 -20.09
C ALA A 1093 -37.34 -19.53 -20.75
N ALA A 1094 -36.27 -19.45 -21.55
CA ALA A 1094 -35.97 -18.25 -22.34
C ALA A 1094 -37.04 -17.97 -23.39
N ASN A 1095 -37.55 -18.99 -24.08
CA ASN A 1095 -38.67 -18.86 -25.02
C ASN A 1095 -39.97 -18.40 -24.33
N GLU A 1096 -40.25 -18.85 -23.10
CA GLU A 1096 -41.40 -18.37 -22.34
C GLU A 1096 -41.28 -16.90 -21.92
N VAL A 1097 -40.06 -16.38 -21.74
CA VAL A 1097 -39.84 -14.94 -21.52
C VAL A 1097 -40.06 -14.16 -22.82
N LEU A 1098 -39.54 -14.64 -23.95
CA LEU A 1098 -39.71 -13.97 -25.25
C LEU A 1098 -41.18 -13.93 -25.71
N LYS A 1099 -41.94 -15.02 -25.49
CA LYS A 1099 -43.38 -15.10 -25.79
C LYS A 1099 -44.24 -14.08 -25.05
N LYS A 1100 -43.82 -13.62 -23.86
CA LYS A 1100 -44.53 -12.57 -23.11
C LYS A 1100 -44.42 -11.21 -23.77
N ILE A 1101 -43.40 -11.02 -24.62
CA ILE A 1101 -43.15 -9.77 -25.34
C ILE A 1101 -43.79 -9.83 -26.72
N ASP A 1102 -43.56 -10.91 -27.47
CA ASP A 1102 -44.24 -11.20 -28.73
C ASP A 1102 -44.45 -12.71 -28.86
N SER A 1103 -45.69 -13.15 -29.09
CA SER A 1103 -46.07 -14.57 -29.13
C SER A 1103 -45.33 -15.38 -30.20
N ASN A 1104 -44.81 -14.72 -31.24
CA ASN A 1104 -44.04 -15.33 -32.33
C ASN A 1104 -42.52 -15.29 -32.08
N TRP A 1105 -42.06 -14.61 -31.03
CA TRP A 1105 -40.63 -14.46 -30.74
C TRP A 1105 -40.09 -15.64 -29.93
N ARG A 1106 -39.30 -16.49 -30.60
CA ARG A 1106 -38.68 -17.68 -30.02
C ARG A 1106 -37.37 -18.01 -30.70
N PHE A 1107 -36.46 -18.68 -30.00
CA PHE A 1107 -35.36 -19.38 -30.63
C PHE A 1107 -35.90 -20.53 -31.48
N ALA A 1108 -35.38 -20.67 -32.71
CA ALA A 1108 -35.64 -21.85 -33.53
C ALA A 1108 -35.04 -23.08 -32.83
N GLU A 1109 -35.81 -24.17 -32.76
CA GLU A 1109 -35.36 -25.46 -32.21
C GLU A 1109 -34.33 -26.14 -33.11
#